data_AF-A0A4Z2DY40-F1
#
_entry.id   AF-A0A4Z2DY40-F1
#
_cell.length_a   1.000
_cell.length_b   1.000
_cell.length_c   1.000
_cell.angle_alpha   90.00
_cell.angle_beta   90.00
_cell.angle_gamma   90.00
#
_symmetry.space_group_name_H-M   'P 1'
#
loop_
_entity.id
_entity.type
_entity.pdbx_description
1 polymer ?
#
loop_
_entity_poly.entity_id
_entity_poly.type
_entity_poly.pdbx_seq_one_letter_code
_entity_poly.pdbx_strand_id
1 'polypeptide(L)'
;MLMKIILKSCNRFFKAYHLNASQTHSYGFKTPFNIIQCSLKEIGLINSSTYLVSLKRPLFKSVIFDKDGTLVCFNSMWMPWARNIANNICREIAQNIESEILTTLGCCPKTHIINPGVLAEGTKEQIIIVLTDLLVSHGITRSTAQIIVARHVQVPTLVPEQIVQLHDLKSMFTTLKEHSIMTAVCTSDNRKETLHALRVLDISHLVDIIVCGDDPGRLPKPHPDNAKFICKKLHVLPEETVMVGDTSTDVAFARNANLGLCVGVLSGIGQQGDLKATWFSKSDNGANNNLNEVKHSHSKAQLHIVPSVAHIMPLILTDNTLSIKQALLSNNKLYKKLTNQKFKLVIIDKDGSFVNIHPRWAKWCEKICIRLTDETTPDLANTFLNVLGYSSETRKISNGILSEGSMLFVEECLRCLLILKGYGIKGSDQIVKQVWICPSTIPSVIMPNTIETVNKLREIGLEVAINTSDNRYSCDRFLSSVNLHGHIKITMSSEDASRHPKPLPHTVLQIMDKAGCKPEETVVVGDTPADLISGQSAKVGLTVGILSGFSSASDLASYSDLLLPNLSYLPNLFTINKTSCDINNIKKPIVKNSDFKNAYEYIIIGAGSAGCVLANRLSLPHPKTKNSSKVLVLEAGPTDVGISRWTIKMPAALMYNLYDDKYNWYYHTVPQRHMNDRAMYWPRGRVLGGSSSLNAMVYIRGHALDYDRWESEGADGWSYANCLPYFRKAQTHELGGNQFRGSDGPLYVSRGKTNHPLHLAWIEAGKQAGYPFTDDVNGYQQEGVGYFDMTIKNGERCSAATAYLHPALKSSSNLTVETNATVTQILFENNRAVGVKYKKNGQVHEAKAESEVILSGGAINSPHLLMLSGIGDVDYLRSVGIDAWHHLPGVGQNLQDHLEVYVQQACKKPITLYKAQWKYPHMMVGIGLKWILFRQGWAATTHLESGGFVRTSAHISHPNIQFHFLPSTIHDHGRQMGNQHAFQVHVGPMRARSSGQILLSSASSNYAPMIDPNYLACETDRDEMRAAIRLSREIFAQPALANKYAGKELAPGEDKMSDSQLDEFARSFGDSAYHPSCTCRMGKNPEGRKAGSDDKIHSGYLGNGRIEAAVTQSNCKVWGIDNLRIVDASIMPSIVSGNLNAPVIMMAEKAADMIISSRDKISVVLPADLNASYWKPKYPDKQRDGIPFTSCQ
;
A
#
# COMPACT_ATOMS: atom_id res chain seq x y z
N MET A 1 -22.06 -45.89 28.53
CA MET A 1 -22.60 -46.57 27.33
C MET A 1 -22.23 -45.81 26.04
N LEU A 2 -22.45 -44.48 25.99
CA LEU A 2 -22.04 -43.58 24.91
C LEU A 2 -20.54 -43.69 24.53
N MET A 3 -19.65 -43.71 25.52
CA MET A 3 -18.19 -43.86 25.31
C MET A 3 -17.81 -45.23 24.70
N LYS A 4 -18.59 -46.29 24.96
CA LYS A 4 -18.39 -47.63 24.35
C LYS A 4 -18.85 -47.68 22.89
N ILE A 5 -19.83 -46.86 22.50
CA ILE A 5 -20.31 -46.75 21.11
C ILE A 5 -19.30 -45.95 20.27
N ILE A 6 -18.82 -44.82 20.81
CA ILE A 6 -17.76 -44.00 20.19
C ILE A 6 -16.47 -44.82 20.02
N LEU A 7 -16.03 -45.54 21.05
CA LEU A 7 -14.86 -46.43 20.95
C LEU A 7 -15.06 -47.59 19.96
N LYS A 8 -16.29 -48.08 19.74
CA LYS A 8 -16.59 -49.12 18.74
C LYS A 8 -16.58 -48.59 17.30
N SER A 9 -17.11 -47.38 17.07
CA SER A 9 -17.10 -46.73 15.76
C SER A 9 -15.70 -46.23 15.38
N CYS A 10 -14.96 -45.65 16.31
CA CYS A 10 -13.53 -45.34 16.12
C CYS A 10 -12.71 -46.61 15.89
N ASN A 11 -13.00 -47.72 16.59
CA ASN A 11 -12.34 -49.00 16.30
C ASN A 11 -12.69 -49.58 14.93
N ARG A 12 -13.87 -49.30 14.36
CA ARG A 12 -14.19 -49.64 12.96
C ARG A 12 -13.33 -48.82 11.98
N PHE A 13 -13.16 -47.54 12.24
CA PHE A 13 -12.28 -46.65 11.50
C PHE A 13 -10.81 -47.13 11.60
N PHE A 14 -10.28 -47.40 12.79
CA PHE A 14 -8.91 -47.91 12.95
C PHE A 14 -8.69 -49.33 12.41
N LYS A 15 -9.70 -50.23 12.48
CA LYS A 15 -9.62 -51.58 11.89
C LYS A 15 -9.66 -51.57 10.36
N ALA A 16 -10.38 -50.63 9.73
CA ALA A 16 -10.38 -50.49 8.27
C ALA A 16 -9.00 -50.07 7.72
N TYR A 17 -8.16 -49.44 8.55
CA TYR A 17 -6.83 -48.94 8.19
C TYR A 17 -5.64 -49.68 8.84
N HIS A 18 -5.87 -50.78 9.59
CA HIS A 18 -4.83 -51.62 10.23
C HIS A 18 -3.75 -50.86 11.04
N LEU A 19 -4.12 -49.80 11.76
CA LEU A 19 -3.20 -49.09 12.66
C LEU A 19 -3.30 -49.67 14.08
N ASN A 20 -2.19 -50.18 14.63
CA ASN A 20 -2.11 -50.66 16.01
C ASN A 20 -1.87 -49.51 16.99
N ALA A 21 -2.50 -49.55 18.17
CA ALA A 21 -2.42 -48.49 19.19
C ALA A 21 -0.98 -48.15 19.61
N SER A 22 -0.04 -49.10 19.53
CA SER A 22 1.37 -48.90 19.85
C SER A 22 2.14 -48.03 18.84
N GLN A 23 1.68 -47.90 17.58
CA GLN A 23 2.31 -47.02 16.58
C GLN A 23 1.89 -45.56 16.70
N THR A 24 0.83 -45.25 17.44
CA THR A 24 0.34 -43.87 17.61
C THR A 24 1.19 -43.03 18.59
N HIS A 25 1.94 -43.69 19.48
CA HIS A 25 2.79 -43.01 20.47
C HIS A 25 4.12 -42.49 19.92
N SER A 26 4.64 -43.05 18.81
CA SER A 26 5.94 -42.65 18.25
C SER A 26 5.88 -41.46 17.28
N TYR A 27 4.68 -41.07 16.83
CA TYR A 27 4.48 -40.01 15.82
C TYR A 27 3.79 -38.74 16.35
N GLY A 28 3.69 -38.57 17.68
CA GLY A 28 3.21 -37.32 18.27
C GLY A 28 1.76 -36.96 17.93
N PHE A 29 0.87 -37.95 17.80
CA PHE A 29 -0.57 -37.70 17.67
C PHE A 29 -1.09 -36.97 18.93
N LYS A 30 -1.37 -35.67 18.83
CA LYS A 30 -2.48 -35.08 19.60
C LYS A 30 -3.75 -35.69 18.99
N THR A 31 -4.35 -36.64 19.69
CA THR A 31 -5.51 -37.41 19.19
C THR A 31 -6.72 -36.49 18.88
N PRO A 32 -7.61 -36.89 17.96
CA PRO A 32 -8.87 -36.18 17.63
C PRO A 32 -9.89 -36.13 18.79
N PHE A 33 -9.50 -36.59 19.99
CA PHE A 33 -10.31 -36.56 21.20
C PHE A 33 -10.44 -35.18 21.85
N ASN A 34 -9.53 -34.23 21.56
CA ASN A 34 -9.56 -32.90 22.18
C ASN A 34 -10.68 -31.98 21.65
N ILE A 35 -11.23 -32.24 20.46
CA ILE A 35 -12.26 -31.38 19.85
C ILE A 35 -13.65 -31.64 20.46
N ILE A 36 -13.90 -32.84 21.00
CA ILE A 36 -15.17 -33.17 21.68
C ILE A 36 -15.11 -32.82 23.19
N GLN A 37 -13.92 -32.52 23.73
CA GLN A 37 -13.73 -32.27 25.17
C GLN A 37 -14.00 -30.82 25.60
N CYS A 38 -14.20 -29.89 24.66
CA CYS A 38 -14.41 -28.47 24.96
C CYS A 38 -15.83 -28.09 25.44
N SER A 39 -16.74 -29.04 25.65
CA SER A 39 -18.10 -28.75 26.16
C SER A 39 -18.36 -29.20 27.61
N LEU A 40 -17.33 -29.58 28.38
CA LEU A 40 -17.50 -30.13 29.75
C LEU A 40 -16.55 -29.52 30.79
N LYS A 41 -16.19 -28.23 30.64
CA LYS A 41 -15.28 -27.51 31.57
C LYS A 41 -16.00 -26.65 32.63
N GLU A 42 -17.16 -27.11 33.11
CA GLU A 42 -17.68 -26.72 34.42
C GLU A 42 -17.56 -27.93 35.34
N ILE A 43 -17.17 -27.68 36.60
CA ILE A 43 -16.83 -28.64 37.67
C ILE A 43 -15.32 -28.94 37.72
N GLY A 44 -14.63 -28.11 38.49
CA GLY A 44 -13.22 -28.31 38.83
C GLY A 44 -12.99 -29.51 39.75
N LEU A 45 -11.82 -30.13 39.60
CA LEU A 45 -11.08 -30.84 40.64
C LEU A 45 -9.74 -31.38 40.08
N ILE A 46 -8.66 -31.06 40.82
CA ILE A 46 -7.38 -31.79 40.98
C ILE A 46 -6.13 -31.29 40.22
N ASN A 47 -5.06 -31.30 41.03
CA ASN A 47 -3.74 -30.67 41.00
C ASN A 47 -2.71 -31.22 39.99
N SER A 48 -1.73 -30.34 39.74
CA SER A 48 -0.48 -30.50 39.02
C SER A 48 0.62 -31.27 39.78
N SER A 49 1.19 -32.29 39.13
CA SER A 49 2.60 -32.76 39.17
C SER A 49 2.59 -34.16 38.54
N THR A 50 3.33 -34.50 37.48
CA THR A 50 4.79 -34.59 37.39
C THR A 50 5.13 -35.00 35.94
N TYR A 51 6.24 -34.48 35.41
CA TYR A 51 7.07 -34.91 34.26
C TYR A 51 7.47 -33.73 33.37
N LEU A 52 8.37 -32.92 33.94
CA LEU A 52 9.32 -32.08 33.22
C LEU A 52 10.53 -32.93 32.81
N VAL A 53 10.87 -32.96 31.52
CA VAL A 53 12.24 -32.78 30.96
C VAL A 53 12.04 -32.37 29.46
N SER A 54 11.89 -31.09 29.13
CA SER A 54 12.93 -30.12 28.74
C SER A 54 13.55 -30.27 27.34
N LEU A 55 13.15 -29.40 26.41
CA LEU A 55 14.06 -28.52 25.64
C LEU A 55 13.42 -27.11 25.57
N LYS A 56 13.86 -26.25 26.48
CA LYS A 56 13.29 -24.94 26.84
C LYS A 56 13.74 -23.81 25.90
N ARG A 57 12.80 -23.07 25.29
CA ARG A 57 12.91 -21.59 25.19
C ARG A 57 12.04 -20.99 26.31
N PRO A 58 12.47 -19.90 26.98
CA PRO A 58 11.63 -19.25 27.98
C PRO A 58 10.38 -18.66 27.32
N LEU A 59 9.19 -18.95 27.85
CA LEU A 59 8.01 -18.13 27.59
C LEU A 59 8.24 -16.80 28.30
N PHE A 60 8.29 -15.69 27.55
CA PHE A 60 8.31 -14.37 28.16
C PHE A 60 6.95 -14.08 28.79
N LYS A 61 6.96 -13.54 30.01
CA LYS A 61 5.74 -13.25 30.77
C LYS A 61 5.48 -11.75 30.93
N SER A 62 6.48 -10.92 30.63
CA SER A 62 6.31 -9.47 30.63
C SER A 62 7.15 -8.73 29.59
N VAL A 63 6.67 -7.55 29.17
CA VAL A 63 7.36 -6.64 28.25
C VAL A 63 7.43 -5.26 28.88
N ILE A 64 8.62 -4.68 28.91
CA ILE A 64 8.90 -3.29 29.31
C ILE A 64 9.10 -2.49 28.02
N PHE A 65 8.29 -1.46 27.82
CA PHE A 65 8.39 -0.53 26.71
C PHE A 65 9.03 0.77 27.18
N ASP A 66 9.98 1.29 26.41
CA ASP A 66 10.19 2.73 26.37
C ASP A 66 9.00 3.43 25.69
N LYS A 67 8.79 4.71 26.01
CA LYS A 67 7.68 5.50 25.44
C LYS A 67 8.05 6.14 24.11
N ASP A 68 9.18 6.86 24.06
CA ASP A 68 9.52 7.76 22.96
C ASP A 68 10.33 7.00 21.91
N GLY A 69 10.07 7.21 20.62
CA GLY A 69 10.72 6.42 19.55
C GLY A 69 10.31 4.94 19.47
N THR A 70 9.60 4.45 20.50
CA THR A 70 9.05 3.09 20.59
C THR A 70 7.55 3.06 20.45
N LEU A 71 6.80 3.78 21.30
CA LEU A 71 5.34 3.87 21.22
C LEU A 71 4.92 5.13 20.44
N VAL A 72 5.62 6.24 20.67
CA VAL A 72 5.29 7.55 20.09
C VAL A 72 6.41 8.03 19.17
N CYS A 73 6.05 8.64 18.05
CA CYS A 73 6.94 9.29 17.08
C CYS A 73 7.85 10.30 17.79
N PHE A 74 9.16 10.01 17.81
CA PHE A 74 10.12 10.75 18.62
C PHE A 74 10.24 12.19 18.10
N ASN A 75 10.50 12.33 16.80
CA ASN A 75 10.77 13.63 16.19
C ASN A 75 9.54 14.54 16.25
N SER A 76 8.33 13.98 16.10
CA SER A 76 7.09 14.76 16.17
C SER A 76 6.78 15.31 17.56
N MET A 77 7.23 14.65 18.63
CA MET A 77 7.03 15.12 20.00
C MET A 77 8.10 16.13 20.40
N TRP A 78 9.38 15.76 20.25
CA TRP A 78 10.47 16.45 20.91
C TRP A 78 11.05 17.63 20.12
N MET A 79 10.97 17.61 18.79
CA MET A 79 11.54 18.69 17.97
C MET A 79 10.78 20.02 18.16
N PRO A 80 9.42 20.04 18.18
CA PRO A 80 8.67 21.26 18.52
C PRO A 80 8.98 21.79 19.92
N TRP A 81 9.12 20.90 20.90
CA TRP A 81 9.47 21.27 22.27
C TRP A 81 10.86 21.90 22.34
N ALA A 82 11.87 21.25 21.74
CA ALA A 82 13.25 21.74 21.69
C ALA A 82 13.34 23.14 21.07
N ARG A 83 12.62 23.36 19.95
CA ARG A 83 12.54 24.69 19.33
C ARG A 83 11.86 25.72 20.21
N ASN A 84 10.75 25.35 20.86
CA ASN A 84 10.03 26.29 21.72
C ASN A 84 10.91 26.75 22.90
N ILE A 85 11.60 25.82 23.57
CA ILE A 85 12.50 26.19 24.67
C ILE A 85 13.70 27.01 24.17
N ALA A 86 14.28 26.66 23.01
CA ALA A 86 15.39 27.41 22.43
C ALA A 86 14.97 28.86 22.10
N ASN A 87 13.79 29.02 21.50
CA ASN A 87 13.23 30.34 21.21
C ASN A 87 12.94 31.15 22.48
N ASN A 88 12.35 30.53 23.50
CA ASN A 88 12.00 31.22 24.74
C ASN A 88 13.24 31.63 25.54
N ILE A 89 14.25 30.75 25.62
CA ILE A 89 15.54 31.07 26.24
C ILE A 89 16.23 32.22 25.50
N CYS A 90 16.31 32.15 24.16
CA CYS A 90 16.92 33.22 23.34
C CYS A 90 16.23 34.57 23.53
N ARG A 91 14.90 34.59 23.62
CA ARG A 91 14.12 35.81 23.92
C ARG A 91 14.43 36.37 25.30
N GLU A 92 14.53 35.51 26.31
CA GLU A 92 14.74 35.96 27.69
C GLU A 92 16.16 36.50 27.92
N ILE A 93 17.18 35.89 27.33
CA ILE A 93 18.57 36.36 27.45
C ILE A 93 18.93 37.44 26.42
N ALA A 94 18.04 37.73 25.47
CA ALA A 94 18.25 38.63 24.34
C ALA A 94 19.51 38.31 23.50
N GLN A 95 19.82 37.01 23.33
CA GLN A 95 20.92 36.53 22.48
C GLN A 95 20.41 35.48 21.49
N ASN A 96 20.97 35.47 20.28
CA ASN A 96 20.59 34.52 19.23
C ASN A 96 21.52 33.29 19.24
N ILE A 97 21.24 32.35 20.13
CA ILE A 97 21.99 31.09 20.29
C ILE A 97 21.09 29.85 20.06
N GLU A 98 19.99 30.00 19.30
CA GLU A 98 19.01 28.94 19.07
C GLU A 98 19.67 27.69 18.47
N SER A 99 20.55 27.88 17.49
CA SER A 99 21.29 26.79 16.84
C SER A 99 22.18 26.02 17.81
N GLU A 100 22.78 26.70 18.78
CA GLU A 100 23.65 26.09 19.78
C GLU A 100 22.83 25.33 20.81
N ILE A 101 21.73 25.90 21.30
CA ILE A 101 20.79 25.21 22.20
C ILE A 101 20.27 23.93 21.54
N LEU A 102 19.83 24.00 20.28
CA LEU A 102 19.36 22.83 19.54
C LEU A 102 20.48 21.79 19.39
N THR A 103 21.68 22.21 19.04
CA THR A 103 22.83 21.29 18.89
C THR A 103 23.17 20.62 20.22
N THR A 104 23.17 21.37 21.32
CA THR A 104 23.42 20.88 22.68
C THR A 104 22.37 19.85 23.12
N LEU A 105 21.12 20.02 22.71
CA LEU A 105 20.05 19.05 22.93
C LEU A 105 20.20 17.79 22.05
N GLY A 106 21.05 17.81 21.03
CA GLY A 106 21.19 16.73 20.04
C GLY A 106 20.27 16.89 18.82
N CYS A 107 19.66 18.07 18.64
CA CYS A 107 18.84 18.38 17.48
C CYS A 107 19.67 19.04 16.38
N CYS A 108 19.53 18.59 15.13
CA CYS A 108 20.12 19.28 13.99
C CYS A 108 19.33 20.56 13.66
N PRO A 109 19.92 21.77 13.75
CA PRO A 109 19.21 23.02 13.48
C PRO A 109 18.76 23.16 12.02
N LYS A 110 19.43 22.47 11.09
CA LYS A 110 19.17 22.56 9.65
C LYS A 110 18.13 21.56 9.16
N THR A 111 18.24 20.30 9.57
CA THR A 111 17.37 19.22 9.08
C THR A 111 16.19 18.95 10.01
N HIS A 112 16.18 19.55 11.20
CA HIS A 112 15.17 19.32 12.24
C HIS A 112 15.00 17.83 12.61
N ILE A 113 16.12 17.11 12.55
CA ILE A 113 16.22 15.71 12.97
C ILE A 113 16.89 15.67 14.34
N ILE A 114 16.27 14.92 15.25
CA ILE A 114 16.89 14.59 16.54
C ILE A 114 17.83 13.41 16.36
N ASN A 115 19.06 13.58 16.85
CA ASN A 115 20.10 12.56 16.91
C ASN A 115 20.25 12.05 18.35
N PRO A 116 20.93 10.89 18.54
CA PRO A 116 21.34 10.45 19.88
C PRO A 116 22.05 11.58 20.64
N GLY A 117 21.63 11.81 21.89
CA GLY A 117 22.07 12.95 22.69
C GLY A 117 21.25 13.13 23.97
N VAL A 118 21.51 14.21 24.71
CA VAL A 118 20.91 14.46 26.03
C VAL A 118 19.38 14.54 26.00
N LEU A 119 18.78 15.02 24.91
CA LEU A 119 17.32 15.07 24.78
C LEU A 119 16.70 13.68 24.68
N ALA A 120 17.39 12.73 24.07
CA ALA A 120 16.86 11.40 23.82
C ALA A 120 17.21 10.39 24.91
N GLU A 121 18.34 10.59 25.58
CA GLU A 121 18.86 9.63 26.54
C GLU A 121 18.83 10.13 27.99
N GLY A 122 18.72 11.45 28.20
CA GLY A 122 18.85 12.09 29.50
C GLY A 122 17.52 12.45 30.18
N THR A 123 17.59 12.79 31.47
CA THR A 123 16.45 13.34 32.24
C THR A 123 16.34 14.86 32.06
N LYS A 124 15.20 15.45 32.46
CA LYS A 124 15.03 16.91 32.48
C LYS A 124 16.11 17.61 33.32
N GLU A 125 16.55 17.04 34.44
CA GLU A 125 17.64 17.57 35.25
C GLU A 125 18.97 17.60 34.47
N GLN A 126 19.27 16.54 33.73
CA GLN A 126 20.48 16.49 32.90
C GLN A 126 20.42 17.53 31.77
N ILE A 127 19.25 17.70 31.13
CA ILE A 127 19.03 18.77 30.15
C ILE A 127 19.26 20.14 30.78
N ILE A 128 18.74 20.38 31.99
CA ILE A 128 18.93 21.65 32.72
C ILE A 128 20.42 21.92 32.96
N ILE A 129 21.19 20.91 33.36
CA ILE A 129 22.63 21.05 33.62
C ILE A 129 23.37 21.47 32.35
N VAL A 130 23.18 20.73 31.25
CA VAL A 130 23.95 20.99 30.02
C VAL A 130 23.58 22.34 29.40
N LEU A 131 22.30 22.72 29.42
CA LEU A 131 21.88 24.05 28.96
C LEU A 131 22.32 25.18 29.90
N THR A 132 22.39 24.94 31.21
CA THR A 132 22.96 25.91 32.16
C THR A 132 24.41 26.19 31.83
N ASP A 133 25.21 25.14 31.59
CA ASP A 133 26.63 25.29 31.27
C ASP A 133 26.84 26.01 29.91
N LEU A 134 25.94 25.79 28.93
CA LEU A 134 25.91 26.55 27.68
C LEU A 134 25.62 28.04 27.92
N LEU A 135 24.66 28.40 28.77
CA LEU A 135 24.39 29.81 29.08
C LEU A 135 25.55 30.46 29.85
N VAL A 136 26.21 29.70 30.72
CA VAL A 136 27.39 30.16 31.45
C VAL A 136 28.54 30.49 30.50
N SER A 137 28.76 29.67 29.46
CA SER A 137 29.78 29.98 28.44
C SER A 137 29.46 31.24 27.63
N HIS A 138 28.19 31.67 27.61
CA HIS A 138 27.70 32.90 26.99
C HIS A 138 27.61 34.10 27.94
N GLY A 139 28.27 34.02 29.10
CA GLY A 139 28.39 35.13 30.05
C GLY A 139 27.21 35.30 31.00
N ILE A 140 26.25 34.35 31.03
CA ILE A 140 25.17 34.36 32.01
C ILE A 140 25.67 33.76 33.33
N THR A 141 25.46 34.44 34.45
CA THR A 141 25.85 33.90 35.76
C THR A 141 25.13 32.58 36.03
N ARG A 142 25.84 31.56 36.58
CA ARG A 142 25.28 30.21 36.80
C ARG A 142 23.93 30.20 37.55
N SER A 143 23.75 31.05 38.56
CA SER A 143 22.47 31.18 39.29
C SER A 143 21.32 31.61 38.38
N THR A 144 21.52 32.66 37.59
CA THR A 144 20.55 33.14 36.60
C THR A 144 20.29 32.11 35.50
N ALA A 145 21.36 31.48 34.97
CA ALA A 145 21.25 30.45 33.95
C ALA A 145 20.38 29.26 34.42
N GLN A 146 20.59 28.79 35.65
CA GLN A 146 19.78 27.71 36.24
C GLN A 146 18.31 28.10 36.33
N ILE A 147 17.99 29.33 36.76
CA ILE A 147 16.61 29.81 36.88
C ILE A 147 15.93 29.88 35.51
N ILE A 148 16.60 30.46 34.51
CA ILE A 148 16.07 30.61 33.15
C ILE A 148 15.81 29.22 32.54
N VAL A 149 16.82 28.35 32.57
CA VAL A 149 16.72 27.02 31.96
C VAL A 149 15.67 26.17 32.68
N ALA A 150 15.68 26.12 34.02
CA ALA A 150 14.70 25.34 34.76
C ALA A 150 13.26 25.79 34.47
N ARG A 151 13.02 27.10 34.34
CA ARG A 151 11.70 27.65 34.00
C ARG A 151 11.21 27.15 32.64
N HIS A 152 12.06 27.22 31.61
CA HIS A 152 11.67 26.86 30.25
C HIS A 152 11.65 25.35 30.00
N VAL A 153 12.52 24.58 30.65
CA VAL A 153 12.54 23.11 30.54
C VAL A 153 11.36 22.46 31.29
N GLN A 154 10.85 23.10 32.35
CA GLN A 154 9.67 22.62 33.08
C GLN A 154 8.33 22.89 32.37
N VAL A 155 8.34 23.58 31.22
CA VAL A 155 7.13 23.74 30.40
C VAL A 155 6.62 22.36 29.96
N PRO A 156 5.31 22.06 30.09
CA PRO A 156 4.77 20.76 29.74
C PRO A 156 5.21 20.33 28.34
N THR A 157 5.82 19.14 28.26
CA THR A 157 6.28 18.53 27.01
C THR A 157 5.13 18.02 26.15
N LEU A 158 3.95 17.81 26.75
CA LEU A 158 2.86 17.05 26.15
C LEU A 158 1.56 17.84 26.11
N VAL A 159 1.21 18.22 24.89
CA VAL A 159 -0.14 18.61 24.47
C VAL A 159 -0.73 17.37 23.77
N PRO A 160 -2.00 16.95 24.04
CA PRO A 160 -2.58 15.73 23.46
C PRO A 160 -2.32 15.57 21.95
N GLU A 161 -2.37 16.69 21.25
CA GLU A 161 -2.25 16.80 19.80
C GLU A 161 -0.86 16.41 19.30
N GLN A 162 0.15 16.38 20.19
CA GLN A 162 1.54 16.11 19.83
C GLN A 162 1.96 14.64 19.82
N ILE A 163 1.10 13.76 20.31
CA ILE A 163 1.34 12.33 20.46
C ILE A 163 0.91 11.61 19.17
N VAL A 164 1.88 11.25 18.33
CA VAL A 164 1.67 10.47 17.10
C VAL A 164 2.10 9.04 17.37
N GLN A 165 1.18 8.08 17.30
CA GLN A 165 1.51 6.66 17.46
C GLN A 165 2.35 6.14 16.29
N LEU A 166 3.35 5.30 16.56
CA LEU A 166 4.18 4.68 15.53
C LEU A 166 3.51 3.49 14.84
N HIS A 167 2.48 2.91 15.46
CA HIS A 167 1.72 1.78 14.92
C HIS A 167 0.33 1.70 15.57
N ASP A 168 -0.51 0.76 15.14
CA ASP A 168 -1.70 0.31 15.90
C ASP A 168 -1.29 -0.37 17.21
N LEU A 169 -0.99 0.46 18.22
CA LEU A 169 -0.57 0.01 19.55
C LEU A 169 -1.72 -0.68 20.29
N LYS A 170 -2.96 -0.25 20.09
CA LYS A 170 -4.12 -0.81 20.79
C LYS A 170 -4.29 -2.29 20.46
N SER A 171 -4.22 -2.64 19.17
CA SER A 171 -4.26 -4.03 18.74
C SER A 171 -3.09 -4.85 19.32
N MET A 172 -1.87 -4.30 19.31
CA MET A 172 -0.67 -4.95 19.84
C MET A 172 -0.79 -5.24 21.35
N PHE A 173 -1.15 -4.23 22.15
CA PHE A 173 -1.31 -4.38 23.61
C PHE A 173 -2.47 -5.33 23.96
N THR A 174 -3.57 -5.29 23.19
CA THR A 174 -4.69 -6.24 23.35
C THR A 174 -4.22 -7.67 23.09
N THR A 175 -3.47 -7.88 22.01
CA THR A 175 -2.91 -9.20 21.69
C THR A 175 -1.97 -9.71 22.79
N LEU A 176 -1.09 -8.85 23.33
CA LEU A 176 -0.21 -9.21 24.44
C LEU A 176 -1.01 -9.64 25.68
N LYS A 177 -2.09 -8.92 26.00
CA LYS A 177 -3.00 -9.25 27.10
C LYS A 177 -3.71 -10.58 26.90
N GLU A 178 -4.22 -10.84 25.69
CA GLU A 178 -4.86 -12.11 25.33
C GLU A 178 -3.92 -13.32 25.52
N HIS A 179 -2.61 -13.10 25.33
CA HIS A 179 -1.57 -14.11 25.56
C HIS A 179 -1.04 -14.13 27.01
N SER A 180 -1.73 -13.45 27.94
CA SER A 180 -1.35 -13.37 29.35
C SER A 180 0.06 -12.79 29.58
N ILE A 181 0.51 -11.89 28.71
CA ILE A 181 1.77 -11.16 28.86
C ILE A 181 1.50 -9.81 29.52
N MET A 182 2.19 -9.57 30.63
CA MET A 182 2.09 -8.32 31.39
C MET A 182 2.88 -7.21 30.70
N THR A 183 2.35 -5.98 30.68
CA THR A 183 3.02 -4.86 30.00
C THR A 183 3.41 -3.76 30.98
N ALA A 184 4.60 -3.21 30.79
CA ALA A 184 5.16 -2.14 31.59
C ALA A 184 5.64 -1.00 30.69
N VAL A 185 5.55 0.23 31.16
CA VAL A 185 6.20 1.40 30.53
C VAL A 185 7.27 1.92 31.48
N CYS A 186 8.51 2.06 31.00
CA CYS A 186 9.63 2.61 31.76
C CYS A 186 10.30 3.72 30.95
N THR A 187 10.11 4.96 31.38
CA THR A 187 10.57 6.15 30.64
C THR A 187 11.35 7.11 31.55
N SER A 188 12.22 7.92 30.96
CA SER A 188 12.91 9.02 31.65
C SER A 188 12.01 10.25 31.83
N ASP A 189 10.83 10.25 31.22
CA ASP A 189 9.83 11.31 31.35
C ASP A 189 9.15 11.32 32.72
N ASN A 190 8.56 12.47 33.03
CA ASN A 190 7.74 12.67 34.22
C ASN A 190 6.42 11.86 34.17
N ARG A 191 5.88 11.52 35.34
CA ARG A 191 4.70 10.67 35.48
C ARG A 191 3.42 11.29 34.95
N LYS A 192 3.20 12.57 35.23
CA LYS A 192 1.97 13.28 34.79
C LYS A 192 1.87 13.27 33.27
N GLU A 193 2.97 13.61 32.62
CA GLU A 193 3.16 13.62 31.17
C GLU A 193 2.99 12.22 30.54
N THR A 194 3.63 11.21 31.13
CA THR A 194 3.54 9.82 30.67
C THR A 194 2.09 9.30 30.72
N LEU A 195 1.39 9.52 31.83
CA LEU A 195 -0.01 9.11 31.98
C LEU A 195 -0.92 9.81 30.97
N HIS A 196 -0.64 11.09 30.71
CA HIS A 196 -1.36 11.85 29.69
C HIS A 196 -1.16 11.23 28.29
N ALA A 197 0.08 10.90 27.92
CA ALA A 197 0.39 10.28 26.64
C ALA A 197 -0.34 8.94 26.43
N LEU A 198 -0.30 8.06 27.43
CA LEU A 198 -0.93 6.73 27.35
C LEU A 198 -2.46 6.79 27.29
N ARG A 199 -3.08 7.84 27.83
CA ARG A 199 -4.54 8.08 27.69
C ARG A 199 -4.91 8.52 26.28
N VAL A 200 -4.12 9.40 25.67
CA VAL A 200 -4.34 9.87 24.29
C VAL A 200 -4.19 8.72 23.29
N LEU A 201 -3.27 7.79 23.56
CA LEU A 201 -3.09 6.56 22.78
C LEU A 201 -4.17 5.50 23.03
N ASP A 202 -5.05 5.70 24.00
CA ASP A 202 -6.06 4.72 24.45
C ASP A 202 -5.46 3.34 24.83
N ILE A 203 -4.28 3.34 25.46
CA ILE A 203 -3.61 2.13 25.95
C ILE A 203 -3.35 2.14 27.46
N SER A 204 -3.63 3.25 28.15
CA SER A 204 -3.42 3.37 29.60
C SER A 204 -4.06 2.24 30.42
N HIS A 205 -5.20 1.70 29.97
CA HIS A 205 -5.91 0.62 30.64
C HIS A 205 -5.33 -0.77 30.34
N LEU A 206 -4.43 -0.86 29.37
CA LEU A 206 -3.75 -2.09 28.95
C LEU A 206 -2.34 -2.22 29.58
N VAL A 207 -1.83 -1.16 30.21
CA VAL A 207 -0.51 -1.13 30.88
C VAL A 207 -0.63 -1.52 32.35
N ASP A 208 0.13 -2.53 32.78
CA ASP A 208 0.09 -3.04 34.17
C ASP A 208 0.91 -2.22 35.16
N ILE A 209 2.03 -1.65 34.71
CA ILE A 209 2.90 -0.83 35.55
C ILE A 209 3.59 0.27 34.74
N ILE A 210 3.71 1.45 35.36
CA ILE A 210 4.35 2.62 34.75
C ILE A 210 5.42 3.11 35.72
N VAL A 211 6.66 3.28 35.26
CA VAL A 211 7.79 3.85 35.99
C VAL A 211 8.35 5.03 35.21
N CYS A 212 8.54 6.15 35.90
CA CYS A 212 8.86 7.46 35.34
C CYS A 212 10.14 8.03 35.97
N GLY A 213 10.76 9.00 35.30
CA GLY A 213 12.03 9.61 35.74
C GLY A 213 11.91 10.40 37.04
N ASP A 214 10.73 10.91 37.36
CA ASP A 214 10.41 11.70 38.56
C ASP A 214 9.90 10.86 39.74
N ASP A 215 9.91 9.52 39.63
CA ASP A 215 9.48 8.65 40.73
C ASP A 215 10.48 8.71 41.91
N PRO A 216 10.03 9.01 43.15
CA PRO A 216 10.93 9.16 44.29
C PRO A 216 11.75 7.92 44.58
N GLY A 217 13.07 8.10 44.78
CA GLY A 217 13.99 7.01 45.15
C GLY A 217 14.27 6.01 44.03
N ARG A 218 14.06 6.40 42.77
CA ARG A 218 14.37 5.58 41.58
C ARG A 218 15.54 6.17 40.81
N LEU A 219 16.44 5.29 40.35
CA LEU A 219 17.55 5.67 39.48
C LEU A 219 17.12 5.51 38.01
N PRO A 220 17.37 6.50 37.13
CA PRO A 220 16.93 6.44 35.74
C PRO A 220 17.71 5.41 34.91
N LYS A 221 17.19 5.09 33.73
CA LYS A 221 17.91 4.27 32.74
C LYS A 221 19.28 4.93 32.46
N PRO A 222 20.39 4.18 32.35
CA PRO A 222 20.48 2.74 32.18
C PRO A 222 20.66 1.93 33.49
N HIS A 223 20.40 2.52 34.67
CA HIS A 223 20.52 1.81 35.94
C HIS A 223 19.48 0.67 36.05
N PRO A 224 19.84 -0.54 36.52
CA PRO A 224 18.94 -1.71 36.45
C PRO A 224 17.78 -1.72 37.46
N ASP A 225 17.76 -0.77 38.41
CA ASP A 225 16.81 -0.78 39.54
C ASP A 225 15.35 -0.72 39.10
N ASN A 226 15.02 0.07 38.09
CA ASN A 226 13.65 0.19 37.60
C ASN A 226 13.16 -1.12 36.96
N ALA A 227 14.01 -1.81 36.21
CA ALA A 227 13.70 -3.12 35.63
C ALA A 227 13.47 -4.17 36.74
N LYS A 228 14.35 -4.21 37.74
CA LYS A 228 14.21 -5.11 38.90
C LYS A 228 12.94 -4.82 39.70
N PHE A 229 12.60 -3.54 39.87
CA PHE A 229 11.37 -3.13 40.53
C PHE A 229 10.12 -3.57 39.76
N ILE A 230 10.11 -3.37 38.43
CA ILE A 230 9.03 -3.80 37.55
C ILE A 230 8.83 -5.32 37.65
N CYS A 231 9.92 -6.09 37.48
CA CYS A 231 9.89 -7.55 37.60
C CYS A 231 9.31 -8.01 38.95
N LYS A 232 9.75 -7.38 40.05
CA LYS A 232 9.24 -7.68 41.40
C LYS A 232 7.75 -7.39 41.55
N LYS A 233 7.25 -6.28 40.98
CA LYS A 233 5.84 -5.89 41.05
C LYS A 233 4.93 -6.75 40.18
N LEU A 234 5.41 -7.19 39.02
CA LEU A 234 4.68 -8.08 38.12
C LEU A 234 4.79 -9.56 38.52
N HIS A 235 5.60 -9.90 39.53
CA HIS A 235 5.90 -11.27 39.92
C HIS A 235 6.51 -12.11 38.78
N VAL A 236 7.39 -11.48 37.98
CA VAL A 236 8.08 -12.10 36.84
C VAL A 236 9.60 -12.03 37.06
N LEU A 237 10.34 -13.03 36.56
CA LEU A 237 11.81 -13.02 36.62
C LEU A 237 12.42 -12.12 35.53
N PRO A 238 13.59 -11.48 35.77
CA PRO A 238 14.28 -10.69 34.73
C PRO A 238 14.48 -11.47 33.42
N GLU A 239 14.87 -12.74 33.50
CA GLU A 239 15.05 -13.65 32.36
C GLU A 239 13.77 -14.01 31.59
N GLU A 240 12.59 -13.74 32.16
CA GLU A 240 11.28 -13.91 31.54
C GLU A 240 10.69 -12.57 31.04
N THR A 241 11.50 -11.50 31.08
CA THR A 241 11.09 -10.14 30.72
C THR A 241 11.80 -9.66 29.45
N VAL A 242 11.04 -8.98 28.59
CA VAL A 242 11.54 -8.34 27.37
C VAL A 242 11.65 -6.84 27.59
N MET A 243 12.74 -6.20 27.15
CA MET A 243 12.81 -4.75 26.98
C MET A 243 12.64 -4.39 25.51
N VAL A 244 11.81 -3.39 25.21
CA VAL A 244 11.65 -2.79 23.88
C VAL A 244 11.97 -1.32 23.99
N GLY A 245 12.98 -0.86 23.25
CA GLY A 245 13.41 0.55 23.27
C GLY A 245 14.19 0.91 22.02
N ASP A 246 14.33 2.21 21.74
CA ASP A 246 14.99 2.71 20.55
C ASP A 246 16.40 3.27 20.83
N THR A 247 16.78 3.49 22.10
CA THR A 247 18.05 4.14 22.46
C THR A 247 19.11 3.18 23.00
N SER A 248 20.38 3.60 22.96
CA SER A 248 21.47 2.87 23.61
C SER A 248 21.25 2.76 25.13
N THR A 249 20.60 3.74 25.75
CA THR A 249 20.21 3.72 27.16
C THR A 249 19.26 2.56 27.48
N ASP A 250 18.32 2.24 26.58
CA ASP A 250 17.40 1.11 26.73
C ASP A 250 18.10 -0.24 26.63
N VAL A 251 19.04 -0.34 25.68
CA VAL A 251 19.86 -1.54 25.48
C VAL A 251 20.76 -1.77 26.69
N ALA A 252 21.40 -0.72 27.21
CA ALA A 252 22.21 -0.78 28.42
C ALA A 252 21.36 -1.12 29.65
N PHE A 253 20.16 -0.55 29.77
CA PHE A 253 19.20 -0.85 30.84
C PHE A 253 18.83 -2.34 30.87
N ALA A 254 18.47 -2.91 29.72
CA ALA A 254 18.13 -4.32 29.60
C ALA A 254 19.32 -5.24 29.95
N ARG A 255 20.52 -4.87 29.47
CA ARG A 255 21.75 -5.61 29.75
C ARG A 255 22.11 -5.58 31.23
N ASN A 256 22.12 -4.39 31.84
CA ASN A 256 22.50 -4.21 33.23
C ASN A 256 21.53 -4.91 34.19
N ALA A 257 20.27 -5.09 33.79
CA ALA A 257 19.26 -5.80 34.55
C ALA A 257 19.21 -7.32 34.27
N ASN A 258 20.05 -7.83 33.37
CA ASN A 258 20.02 -9.23 32.89
C ASN A 258 18.62 -9.67 32.42
N LEU A 259 17.96 -8.84 31.61
CA LEU A 259 16.66 -9.20 31.05
C LEU A 259 16.80 -10.32 30.00
N GLY A 260 15.75 -11.14 29.84
CA GLY A 260 15.77 -12.31 28.96
C GLY A 260 15.94 -11.98 27.48
N LEU A 261 15.37 -10.85 27.04
CA LEU A 261 15.45 -10.36 25.66
C LEU A 261 15.45 -8.83 25.66
N CYS A 262 16.31 -8.25 24.82
CA CYS A 262 16.26 -6.85 24.45
C CYS A 262 15.89 -6.75 22.97
N VAL A 263 14.92 -5.90 22.65
CA VAL A 263 14.48 -5.58 21.30
C VAL A 263 14.72 -4.09 21.04
N GLY A 264 15.76 -3.80 20.27
CA GLY A 264 16.01 -2.47 19.74
C GLY A 264 15.07 -2.15 18.58
N VAL A 265 14.34 -1.04 18.61
CA VAL A 265 13.50 -0.59 17.48
C VAL A 265 14.15 0.58 16.74
N LEU A 266 14.12 0.57 15.41
CA LEU A 266 14.72 1.63 14.58
C LEU A 266 13.74 2.76 14.22
N SER A 267 12.50 2.69 14.68
CA SER A 267 11.48 3.72 14.49
C SER A 267 11.75 5.00 15.29
N GLY A 268 12.69 4.96 16.22
CA GLY A 268 13.10 6.09 17.04
C GLY A 268 14.44 6.69 16.61
N ILE A 269 15.23 7.12 17.59
CA ILE A 269 16.48 7.89 17.34
C ILE A 269 17.74 7.03 17.25
N GLY A 270 17.76 5.85 17.87
CA GLY A 270 18.96 5.02 17.89
C GLY A 270 19.24 4.34 16.56
N GLN A 271 20.52 4.25 16.21
CA GLN A 271 20.97 3.58 15.00
C GLN A 271 21.36 2.13 15.30
N GLN A 272 21.20 1.25 14.31
CA GLN A 272 21.52 -0.17 14.46
C GLN A 272 22.96 -0.41 14.93
N GLY A 273 23.92 0.42 14.50
CA GLY A 273 25.31 0.34 14.92
C GLY A 273 25.49 0.60 16.41
N ASP A 274 24.88 1.68 16.92
CA ASP A 274 25.01 2.14 18.30
C ASP A 274 24.36 1.15 19.27
N LEU A 275 23.15 0.67 18.95
CA LEU A 275 22.45 -0.33 19.75
C LEU A 275 23.26 -1.63 19.89
N LYS A 276 23.91 -2.09 18.80
CA LYS A 276 24.80 -3.26 18.86
C LYS A 276 26.04 -2.98 19.69
N ALA A 277 26.70 -1.84 19.46
CA ALA A 277 27.92 -1.48 20.17
C ALA A 277 27.68 -1.42 21.69
N THR A 278 26.56 -0.84 22.13
CA THR A 278 26.18 -0.76 23.53
C THR A 278 25.93 -2.14 24.16
N TRP A 279 25.28 -3.06 23.46
CA TRP A 279 25.04 -4.40 23.99
C TRP A 279 26.33 -5.20 24.18
N PHE A 280 27.26 -5.08 23.24
CA PHE A 280 28.52 -5.84 23.22
C PHE A 280 29.70 -5.16 23.94
N SER A 281 29.52 -3.96 24.52
CA SER A 281 30.59 -3.30 25.29
C SER A 281 30.91 -4.06 26.58
N LYS A 282 32.18 -4.10 26.99
CA LYS A 282 32.59 -4.71 28.28
C LYS A 282 32.10 -3.83 29.43
N SER A 283 31.58 -4.45 30.49
CA SER A 283 31.15 -3.72 31.69
C SER A 283 32.37 -3.21 32.46
N ASP A 284 32.68 -1.92 32.34
CA ASP A 284 33.58 -1.24 33.28
C ASP A 284 32.79 -0.89 34.54
N ASN A 285 32.97 -1.69 35.59
CA ASN A 285 32.72 -1.28 36.98
C ASN A 285 33.82 -1.92 37.84
N GLY A 286 34.77 -1.10 38.28
CA GLY A 286 35.89 -1.51 39.12
C GLY A 286 35.56 -1.54 40.61
N ALA A 287 36.07 -2.56 41.29
CA ALA A 287 36.65 -2.49 42.64
C ALA A 287 37.50 -3.77 42.88
N ASN A 288 38.76 -3.60 43.30
CA ASN A 288 39.73 -4.64 43.63
C ASN A 288 39.26 -5.58 44.77
N ASN A 289 39.40 -6.90 44.62
CA ASN A 289 40.27 -7.76 45.44
C ASN A 289 40.21 -9.26 45.07
N ASN A 290 41.37 -9.90 45.23
CA ASN A 290 41.74 -11.30 45.00
C ASN A 290 40.75 -12.39 45.45
N LEU A 291 40.54 -13.41 44.61
CA LEU A 291 40.83 -14.85 44.83
C LEU A 291 39.95 -15.75 43.94
N ASN A 292 40.64 -16.60 43.17
CA ASN A 292 40.26 -17.92 42.65
C ASN A 292 39.01 -18.08 41.75
N GLU A 293 39.31 -18.56 40.53
CA GLU A 293 38.50 -19.41 39.65
C GLU A 293 36.99 -19.53 39.95
N VAL A 294 36.19 -18.75 39.22
CA VAL A 294 34.84 -19.16 38.84
C VAL A 294 34.69 -19.00 37.33
N LYS A 295 34.56 -20.14 36.64
CA LYS A 295 34.23 -20.23 35.22
C LYS A 295 33.01 -19.36 34.89
N HIS A 296 33.16 -18.43 33.95
CA HIS A 296 32.06 -17.63 33.41
C HIS A 296 30.95 -18.52 32.82
N SER A 297 29.87 -18.72 33.58
CA SER A 297 28.59 -19.17 33.04
C SER A 297 28.01 -18.06 32.15
N HIS A 298 27.92 -18.32 30.85
CA HIS A 298 27.35 -17.39 29.87
C HIS A 298 25.89 -17.03 30.24
N SER A 299 25.59 -15.74 30.40
CA SER A 299 24.20 -15.28 30.51
C SER A 299 23.47 -15.50 29.19
N LYS A 300 22.21 -15.93 29.24
CA LYS A 300 21.35 -16.30 28.09
C LYS A 300 20.67 -15.10 27.38
N ALA A 301 20.97 -13.86 27.77
CA ALA A 301 20.28 -12.67 27.26
C ALA A 301 20.58 -12.44 25.76
N GLN A 302 19.56 -12.10 24.96
CA GLN A 302 19.67 -11.86 23.52
C GLN A 302 19.29 -10.43 23.15
N LEU A 303 19.96 -9.85 22.13
CA LEU A 303 19.56 -8.61 21.48
C LEU A 303 19.00 -8.91 20.10
N HIS A 304 17.81 -8.41 19.81
CA HIS A 304 17.23 -8.33 18.48
C HIS A 304 17.05 -6.87 18.09
N ILE A 305 17.33 -6.52 16.83
CA ILE A 305 17.03 -5.18 16.33
C ILE A 305 16.01 -5.34 15.22
N VAL A 306 14.90 -4.62 15.34
CA VAL A 306 13.78 -4.65 14.42
C VAL A 306 13.47 -3.26 13.89
N PRO A 307 12.83 -3.14 12.72
CA PRO A 307 12.63 -1.83 12.12
C PRO A 307 11.67 -0.92 12.91
N SER A 308 10.67 -1.48 13.59
CA SER A 308 9.73 -0.71 14.42
C SER A 308 9.07 -1.60 15.47
N VAL A 309 8.34 -0.98 16.40
CA VAL A 309 7.55 -1.68 17.43
C VAL A 309 6.53 -2.68 16.84
N ALA A 310 6.09 -2.48 15.59
CA ALA A 310 5.20 -3.41 14.89
C ALA A 310 5.77 -4.84 14.76
N HIS A 311 7.10 -4.95 14.78
CA HIS A 311 7.83 -6.17 14.48
C HIS A 311 8.25 -6.95 15.73
N ILE A 312 7.78 -6.54 16.92
CA ILE A 312 8.17 -7.19 18.18
C ILE A 312 7.33 -8.43 18.48
N MET A 313 6.08 -8.48 18.01
CA MET A 313 5.14 -9.56 18.34
C MET A 313 5.70 -10.95 18.02
N PRO A 314 6.36 -11.17 16.87
CA PRO A 314 6.99 -12.46 16.56
C PRO A 314 8.18 -12.83 17.46
N LEU A 315 8.78 -11.87 18.17
CA LEU A 315 9.91 -12.08 19.08
C LEU A 315 9.44 -12.36 20.52
N ILE A 316 8.27 -11.82 20.88
CA ILE A 316 7.72 -11.85 22.24
C ILE A 316 6.75 -13.02 22.39
N LEU A 317 5.82 -13.18 21.45
CA LEU A 317 4.92 -14.32 21.43
C LEU A 317 5.67 -15.51 20.89
N THR A 318 5.68 -16.63 21.62
CA THR A 318 6.19 -17.92 21.12
C THR A 318 5.30 -18.53 20.03
N ASP A 319 4.47 -17.72 19.36
CA ASP A 319 3.71 -18.07 18.17
C ASP A 319 4.26 -17.33 16.94
N ASN A 320 4.83 -18.13 16.06
CA ASN A 320 5.73 -17.75 14.97
C ASN A 320 5.02 -16.97 13.86
N THR A 321 5.08 -15.64 13.90
CA THR A 321 4.87 -14.78 12.72
C THR A 321 6.21 -14.22 12.23
N LEU A 322 7.12 -15.13 11.86
CA LEU A 322 8.46 -14.76 11.39
C LEU A 322 8.38 -14.01 10.06
N SER A 323 8.93 -12.79 10.01
CA SER A 323 9.14 -12.09 8.73
C SER A 323 10.10 -12.91 7.85
N ILE A 324 9.74 -13.12 6.58
CA ILE A 324 10.50 -13.95 5.62
C ILE A 324 11.98 -13.54 5.52
N LYS A 325 12.29 -12.26 5.77
CA LYS A 325 13.65 -11.73 5.78
C LYS A 325 14.44 -12.14 7.04
N GLN A 326 13.79 -12.27 8.20
CA GLN A 326 14.41 -12.77 9.43
C GLN A 326 14.55 -14.29 9.44
N ALA A 327 13.69 -15.05 8.74
CA ALA A 327 13.81 -16.51 8.62
C ALA A 327 15.09 -16.91 7.86
N LEU A 328 15.41 -16.15 6.81
CA LEU A 328 16.62 -16.32 6.00
C LEU A 328 17.91 -15.94 6.74
N LEU A 329 17.84 -15.01 7.69
CA LEU A 329 19.02 -14.43 8.36
C LEU A 329 19.30 -15.00 9.76
N SER A 330 18.31 -15.59 10.43
CA SER A 330 18.46 -16.09 11.82
C SER A 330 18.98 -17.53 11.93
N ASN A 331 18.91 -18.35 10.87
CA ASN A 331 19.38 -19.73 10.89
C ASN A 331 20.62 -19.91 10.01
N ASN A 332 21.81 -19.77 10.60
CA ASN A 332 23.11 -20.09 9.99
C ASN A 332 23.15 -21.54 9.43
N LYS A 333 22.27 -22.45 9.88
CA LYS A 333 22.06 -23.79 9.30
C LYS A 333 21.23 -23.81 8.02
N LEU A 334 20.18 -22.99 7.91
CA LEU A 334 19.31 -22.94 6.72
C LEU A 334 20.02 -22.25 5.55
N TYR A 335 20.73 -21.16 5.84
CA TYR A 335 21.60 -20.51 4.87
C TYR A 335 22.66 -21.49 4.35
N LYS A 336 23.33 -22.25 5.24
CA LYS A 336 24.25 -23.33 4.83
C LYS A 336 23.59 -24.45 4.02
N LYS A 337 22.35 -24.86 4.34
CA LYS A 337 21.58 -25.80 3.52
C LYS A 337 21.34 -25.23 2.12
N LEU A 338 20.84 -24.00 2.02
CA LEU A 338 20.52 -23.34 0.74
C LEU A 338 21.77 -23.03 -0.10
N THR A 339 22.92 -22.72 0.50
CA THR A 339 24.15 -22.39 -0.24
C THR A 339 24.96 -23.62 -0.67
N ASN A 340 24.89 -24.74 0.07
CA ASN A 340 25.74 -25.92 -0.17
C ASN A 340 25.01 -27.12 -0.77
N GLN A 341 23.67 -27.14 -0.75
CA GLN A 341 22.85 -28.28 -1.15
C GLN A 341 22.19 -28.02 -2.52
N LYS A 342 22.35 -28.96 -3.46
CA LYS A 342 21.70 -28.89 -4.77
C LYS A 342 20.35 -29.61 -4.71
N PHE A 343 19.26 -28.84 -4.66
CA PHE A 343 17.92 -29.38 -4.80
C PHE A 343 17.63 -29.73 -6.27
N LYS A 344 16.84 -30.77 -6.49
CA LYS A 344 16.44 -31.27 -7.82
C LYS A 344 14.93 -31.42 -7.99
N LEU A 345 14.20 -31.61 -6.89
CA LEU A 345 12.76 -31.89 -6.90
C LEU A 345 12.02 -31.00 -5.90
N VAL A 346 10.88 -30.47 -6.33
CA VAL A 346 9.92 -29.76 -5.48
C VAL A 346 8.57 -30.47 -5.55
N ILE A 347 8.04 -30.88 -4.40
CA ILE A 347 6.74 -31.52 -4.24
C ILE A 347 5.79 -30.51 -3.60
N ILE A 348 4.69 -30.18 -4.27
CA ILE A 348 3.79 -29.07 -3.89
C ILE A 348 2.39 -29.62 -3.60
N ASP A 349 1.79 -29.22 -2.47
CA ASP A 349 0.34 -29.36 -2.31
C ASP A 349 -0.40 -28.34 -3.17
N LYS A 350 -1.42 -28.81 -3.90
CA LYS A 350 -2.16 -27.99 -4.87
C LYS A 350 -2.99 -26.91 -4.19
N ASP A 351 -3.72 -27.27 -3.13
CA ASP A 351 -4.62 -26.36 -2.45
C ASP A 351 -3.79 -25.43 -1.54
N GLY A 352 -4.17 -24.16 -1.45
CA GLY A 352 -3.41 -23.14 -0.73
C GLY A 352 -2.13 -22.65 -1.43
N SER A 353 -1.52 -23.45 -2.31
CA SER A 353 -0.35 -23.05 -3.11
C SER A 353 -0.70 -22.59 -4.52
N PHE A 354 -1.55 -23.33 -5.24
CA PHE A 354 -1.99 -22.99 -6.60
C PHE A 354 -3.41 -22.45 -6.67
N VAL A 355 -4.25 -22.81 -5.70
CA VAL A 355 -5.68 -22.46 -5.65
C VAL A 355 -5.96 -21.66 -4.39
N ASN A 356 -6.66 -20.54 -4.51
CA ASN A 356 -7.19 -19.84 -3.33
C ASN A 356 -8.37 -20.63 -2.77
N ILE A 357 -8.16 -21.15 -1.57
CA ILE A 357 -9.04 -22.13 -0.93
C ILE A 357 -10.28 -21.50 -0.28
N HIS A 358 -10.20 -20.29 0.26
CA HIS A 358 -11.29 -19.74 1.08
C HIS A 358 -12.58 -19.51 0.26
N PRO A 359 -12.54 -18.88 -0.94
CA PRO A 359 -13.75 -18.69 -1.74
C PRO A 359 -14.35 -19.99 -2.26
N ARG A 360 -13.51 -20.99 -2.60
CA ARG A 360 -13.95 -22.32 -3.06
C ARG A 360 -14.71 -23.06 -1.96
N TRP A 361 -14.10 -23.13 -0.78
CA TRP A 361 -14.60 -23.95 0.30
C TRP A 361 -15.68 -23.24 1.12
N ALA A 362 -15.66 -21.91 1.26
CA ALA A 362 -16.77 -21.16 1.86
C ALA A 362 -18.09 -21.43 1.12
N LYS A 363 -18.05 -21.38 -0.22
CA LYS A 363 -19.21 -21.69 -1.06
C LYS A 363 -19.68 -23.15 -0.93
N TRP A 364 -18.76 -24.08 -0.68
CA TRP A 364 -19.10 -25.48 -0.43
C TRP A 364 -19.72 -25.66 0.96
N CYS A 365 -19.12 -25.10 2.01
CA CYS A 365 -19.63 -25.09 3.39
C CYS A 365 -21.04 -24.49 3.45
N GLU A 366 -21.28 -23.35 2.80
CA GLU A 366 -22.59 -22.71 2.71
C GLU A 366 -23.62 -23.64 2.06
N LYS A 367 -23.28 -24.31 0.96
CA LYS A 367 -24.18 -25.26 0.28
C LYS A 367 -24.46 -26.52 1.09
N ILE A 368 -23.45 -27.08 1.75
CA ILE A 368 -23.61 -28.23 2.63
C ILE A 368 -24.45 -27.85 3.84
N CYS A 369 -24.25 -26.66 4.41
CA CYS A 369 -25.06 -26.16 5.52
C CYS A 369 -26.54 -26.03 5.16
N ILE A 370 -26.85 -25.46 3.98
CA ILE A 370 -28.22 -25.35 3.48
C ILE A 370 -28.84 -26.75 3.37
N ARG A 371 -28.18 -27.68 2.66
CA ARG A 371 -28.68 -29.05 2.48
C ARG A 371 -28.83 -29.82 3.79
N LEU A 372 -27.88 -29.65 4.70
CA LEU A 372 -27.91 -30.30 6.00
C LEU A 372 -29.04 -29.73 6.85
N THR A 373 -29.31 -28.43 6.75
CA THR A 373 -30.45 -27.78 7.41
C THR A 373 -31.78 -28.33 6.88
N ASP A 374 -31.89 -28.54 5.57
CA ASP A 374 -33.10 -29.07 4.93
C ASP A 374 -33.43 -30.50 5.37
N GLU A 375 -32.42 -31.35 5.59
CA GLU A 375 -32.61 -32.76 5.98
C GLU A 375 -32.56 -32.97 7.51
N THR A 376 -32.11 -31.97 8.29
CA THR A 376 -31.91 -32.11 9.74
C THR A 376 -32.38 -30.89 10.54
N THR A 377 -31.48 -30.18 11.23
CA THR A 377 -31.78 -28.95 11.99
C THR A 377 -30.68 -27.91 11.79
N PRO A 378 -31.00 -26.60 11.88
CA PRO A 378 -29.99 -25.53 11.79
C PRO A 378 -28.87 -25.65 12.83
N ASP A 379 -29.18 -26.10 14.05
CA ASP A 379 -28.20 -26.31 15.12
C ASP A 379 -27.15 -27.37 14.75
N LEU A 380 -27.60 -28.47 14.14
CA LEU A 380 -26.72 -29.53 13.66
C LEU A 380 -25.84 -29.06 12.51
N ALA A 381 -26.42 -28.28 11.59
CA ALA A 381 -25.67 -27.71 10.47
C ALA A 381 -24.60 -26.73 10.94
N ASN A 382 -24.92 -25.86 11.91
CA ASN A 382 -23.95 -24.96 12.54
C ASN A 382 -22.87 -25.72 13.32
N THR A 383 -23.25 -26.77 14.05
CA THR A 383 -22.28 -27.64 14.72
C THR A 383 -21.32 -28.26 13.71
N PHE A 384 -21.82 -28.71 12.56
CA PHE A 384 -20.99 -29.27 11.51
C PHE A 384 -20.08 -28.22 10.86
N LEU A 385 -20.57 -27.00 10.60
CA LEU A 385 -19.75 -25.88 10.11
C LEU A 385 -18.60 -25.54 11.07
N ASN A 386 -18.86 -25.55 12.38
CA ASN A 386 -17.83 -25.35 13.39
C ASN A 386 -16.80 -26.49 13.38
N VAL A 387 -17.23 -27.74 13.23
CA VAL A 387 -16.33 -28.91 13.09
C VAL A 387 -15.46 -28.79 11.83
N LEU A 388 -16.01 -28.27 10.73
CA LEU A 388 -15.27 -27.98 9.51
C LEU A 388 -14.26 -26.82 9.67
N GLY A 389 -14.39 -26.00 10.72
CA GLY A 389 -13.55 -24.82 10.95
C GLY A 389 -13.96 -23.61 10.11
N TYR A 390 -15.22 -23.56 9.65
CA TYR A 390 -15.73 -22.46 8.81
C TYR A 390 -16.29 -21.32 9.65
N SER A 391 -15.84 -20.09 9.40
CA SER A 391 -16.39 -18.86 9.98
C SER A 391 -17.36 -18.21 9.00
N SER A 392 -18.63 -18.11 9.38
CA SER A 392 -19.66 -17.43 8.56
C SER A 392 -19.45 -15.91 8.46
N GLU A 393 -18.85 -15.29 9.47
CA GLU A 393 -18.58 -13.84 9.52
C GLU A 393 -17.46 -13.44 8.56
N THR A 394 -16.35 -14.19 8.58
CA THR A 394 -15.16 -13.88 7.76
C THR A 394 -15.14 -14.63 6.43
N ARG A 395 -16.03 -15.62 6.26
CA ARG A 395 -16.05 -16.58 5.14
C ARG A 395 -14.70 -17.29 4.94
N LYS A 396 -13.94 -17.48 6.01
CA LYS A 396 -12.66 -18.22 6.02
C LYS A 396 -12.80 -19.57 6.69
N ILE A 397 -11.82 -20.43 6.41
CA ILE A 397 -11.70 -21.75 7.04
C ILE A 397 -10.37 -21.78 7.77
N SER A 398 -10.43 -22.13 9.04
CA SER A 398 -9.28 -22.21 9.93
C SER A 398 -9.57 -23.19 11.06
N ASN A 399 -8.57 -23.99 11.46
CA ASN A 399 -8.62 -24.81 12.68
C ASN A 399 -9.78 -25.82 12.76
N GLY A 400 -10.10 -26.53 11.67
CA GLY A 400 -11.15 -27.55 11.63
C GLY A 400 -10.82 -28.74 10.73
N ILE A 401 -11.69 -29.76 10.69
CA ILE A 401 -11.37 -31.02 9.99
C ILE A 401 -11.19 -30.86 8.47
N LEU A 402 -11.65 -29.74 7.90
CA LEU A 402 -11.50 -29.45 6.47
C LEU A 402 -10.08 -29.03 6.11
N SER A 403 -9.29 -28.51 7.06
CA SER A 403 -7.88 -28.16 6.85
C SER A 403 -6.91 -29.32 7.11
N GLU A 404 -7.37 -30.43 7.71
CA GLU A 404 -6.49 -31.53 8.14
C GLU A 404 -6.90 -32.92 7.62
N GLY A 405 -8.17 -33.08 7.24
CA GLY A 405 -8.75 -34.37 6.87
C GLY A 405 -8.92 -34.56 5.35
N SER A 406 -8.92 -35.82 4.91
CA SER A 406 -9.38 -36.14 3.55
C SER A 406 -10.90 -35.94 3.44
N MET A 407 -11.41 -35.72 2.23
CA MET A 407 -12.86 -35.61 2.04
C MET A 407 -13.63 -36.85 2.51
N LEU A 408 -13.01 -38.03 2.41
CA LEU A 408 -13.59 -39.26 2.93
C LEU A 408 -13.73 -39.22 4.46
N PHE A 409 -12.75 -38.63 5.15
CA PHE A 409 -12.78 -38.45 6.59
C PHE A 409 -13.83 -37.42 7.01
N VAL A 410 -13.93 -36.32 6.30
CA VAL A 410 -14.94 -35.28 6.56
C VAL A 410 -16.37 -35.82 6.38
N GLU A 411 -16.59 -36.67 5.36
CA GLU A 411 -17.87 -37.37 5.15
C GLU A 411 -18.21 -38.30 6.32
N GLU A 412 -17.24 -39.06 6.81
CA GLU A 412 -17.43 -39.97 7.95
C GLU A 412 -17.65 -39.21 9.27
N CYS A 413 -17.04 -38.03 9.44
CA CYS A 413 -17.30 -37.14 10.57
C CYS A 413 -18.75 -36.65 10.57
N LEU A 414 -19.31 -36.30 9.42
CA LEU A 414 -20.74 -35.96 9.29
C LEU A 414 -21.62 -37.15 9.70
N ARG A 415 -21.31 -38.35 9.19
CA ARG A 415 -22.02 -39.59 9.52
C ARG A 415 -22.01 -39.86 11.03
N CYS A 416 -20.85 -39.71 11.67
CA CYS A 416 -20.70 -39.87 13.12
C CYS A 416 -21.48 -38.82 13.91
N LEU A 417 -21.44 -37.55 13.49
CA LEU A 417 -22.18 -36.46 14.13
C LEU A 417 -23.69 -36.71 14.08
N LEU A 418 -24.22 -37.19 12.95
CA LEU A 418 -25.61 -37.58 12.80
C LEU A 418 -26.00 -38.75 13.72
N ILE A 419 -25.14 -39.78 13.83
CA ILE A 419 -25.37 -40.90 14.76
C ILE A 419 -25.44 -40.40 16.21
N LEU A 420 -24.52 -39.51 16.61
CA LEU A 420 -24.45 -38.94 17.95
C LEU A 420 -25.70 -38.11 18.31
N LYS A 421 -26.34 -37.51 17.30
CA LYS A 421 -27.54 -36.68 17.46
C LYS A 421 -28.84 -37.46 17.29
N GLY A 422 -28.78 -38.80 17.24
CA GLY A 422 -29.93 -39.68 17.37
C GLY A 422 -30.51 -40.24 16.06
N TYR A 423 -29.90 -39.97 14.91
CA TYR A 423 -30.44 -40.38 13.60
C TYR A 423 -30.25 -41.87 13.25
N GLY A 424 -29.48 -42.62 14.07
CA GLY A 424 -29.20 -44.04 13.85
C GLY A 424 -28.34 -44.32 12.61
N ILE A 425 -27.75 -45.51 12.49
CA ILE A 425 -26.77 -45.80 11.41
C ILE A 425 -27.40 -45.67 10.02
N LYS A 426 -28.56 -46.32 9.79
CA LYS A 426 -29.24 -46.30 8.49
C LYS A 426 -29.75 -44.90 8.10
N GLY A 427 -30.25 -44.13 9.07
CA GLY A 427 -30.73 -42.77 8.84
C GLY A 427 -29.60 -41.81 8.52
N SER A 428 -28.48 -41.91 9.25
CA SER A 428 -27.27 -41.13 8.97
C SER A 428 -26.70 -41.42 7.57
N ASP A 429 -26.67 -42.69 7.14
CA ASP A 429 -26.19 -43.04 5.79
C ASP A 429 -27.06 -42.45 4.67
N GLN A 430 -28.36 -42.35 4.89
CA GLN A 430 -29.30 -41.76 3.94
C GLN A 430 -29.13 -40.24 3.85
N ILE A 431 -29.04 -39.56 5.00
CA ILE A 431 -28.83 -38.11 5.09
C ILE A 431 -27.49 -37.71 4.45
N VAL A 432 -26.40 -38.44 4.75
CA VAL A 432 -25.09 -38.18 4.13
C VAL A 432 -25.18 -38.28 2.61
N LYS A 433 -25.89 -39.29 2.06
CA LYS A 433 -26.08 -39.43 0.60
C LYS A 433 -26.86 -38.27 -0.03
N GLN A 434 -27.80 -37.66 0.69
CA GLN A 434 -28.60 -36.53 0.19
C GLN A 434 -27.85 -35.19 0.28
N VAL A 435 -27.15 -34.99 1.40
CA VAL A 435 -26.47 -33.72 1.72
C VAL A 435 -25.14 -33.59 0.99
N TRP A 436 -24.37 -34.68 0.91
CA TRP A 436 -22.98 -34.64 0.45
C TRP A 436 -22.87 -34.31 -1.04
N ILE A 437 -22.04 -33.31 -1.35
CA ILE A 437 -21.72 -32.92 -2.73
C ILE A 437 -20.23 -32.77 -2.91
N CYS A 438 -19.73 -33.15 -4.08
CA CYS A 438 -18.35 -32.89 -4.44
C CYS A 438 -18.13 -31.37 -4.64
N PRO A 439 -17.09 -30.77 -4.04
CA PRO A 439 -16.75 -29.38 -4.27
C PRO A 439 -16.47 -29.10 -5.74
N SER A 440 -16.84 -27.90 -6.22
CA SER A 440 -16.67 -27.54 -7.64
C SER A 440 -15.20 -27.63 -8.07
N THR A 441 -14.95 -28.27 -9.21
CA THR A 441 -13.61 -28.48 -9.79
C THR A 441 -13.21 -27.39 -10.79
N ILE A 442 -14.00 -26.32 -10.95
CA ILE A 442 -13.75 -25.28 -11.95
C ILE A 442 -13.02 -24.09 -11.28
N PRO A 443 -11.89 -23.60 -11.83
CA PRO A 443 -11.08 -22.60 -11.15
C PRO A 443 -11.76 -21.22 -11.23
N SER A 444 -12.36 -20.76 -10.13
CA SER A 444 -12.77 -19.36 -10.01
C SER A 444 -11.69 -18.48 -9.38
N VAL A 445 -10.65 -19.06 -8.75
CA VAL A 445 -9.56 -18.29 -8.10
C VAL A 445 -8.25 -19.08 -8.10
N ILE A 446 -7.47 -18.95 -9.17
CA ILE A 446 -6.07 -19.41 -9.22
C ILE A 446 -5.20 -18.35 -8.55
N MET A 447 -4.19 -18.77 -7.79
CA MET A 447 -3.24 -17.82 -7.19
C MET A 447 -2.44 -17.10 -8.30
N PRO A 448 -2.27 -15.76 -8.22
CA PRO A 448 -1.51 -15.00 -9.22
C PRO A 448 -0.11 -15.58 -9.45
N ASN A 449 0.38 -15.52 -10.68
CA ASN A 449 1.73 -15.96 -11.09
C ASN A 449 2.03 -17.45 -10.88
N THR A 450 1.01 -18.30 -10.63
CA THR A 450 1.17 -19.75 -10.45
C THR A 450 1.95 -20.41 -11.61
N ILE A 451 1.56 -20.14 -12.86
CA ILE A 451 2.19 -20.72 -14.05
C ILE A 451 3.63 -20.22 -14.23
N GLU A 452 3.83 -18.90 -14.08
CA GLU A 452 5.15 -18.27 -14.16
C GLU A 452 6.12 -18.84 -13.11
N THR A 453 5.61 -19.09 -11.91
CA THR A 453 6.38 -19.68 -10.80
C THR A 453 6.84 -21.09 -11.13
N VAL A 454 5.94 -21.94 -11.63
CA VAL A 454 6.31 -23.32 -12.06
C VAL A 454 7.35 -23.27 -13.18
N ASN A 455 7.21 -22.37 -14.14
CA ASN A 455 8.20 -22.19 -15.22
C ASN A 455 9.56 -21.74 -14.68
N LYS A 456 9.61 -20.76 -13.78
CA LYS A 456 10.86 -20.31 -13.14
C LYS A 456 11.56 -21.42 -12.35
N LEU A 457 10.81 -22.24 -11.60
CA LEU A 457 11.39 -23.38 -10.89
C LEU A 457 12.07 -24.35 -11.87
N ARG A 458 11.42 -24.64 -13.00
CA ARG A 458 11.98 -25.49 -14.06
C ARG A 458 13.19 -24.87 -14.75
N GLU A 459 13.18 -23.56 -15.02
CA GLU A 459 14.32 -22.82 -15.59
C GLU A 459 15.55 -22.87 -14.69
N ILE A 460 15.36 -22.93 -13.37
CA ILE A 460 16.43 -23.08 -12.37
C ILE A 460 16.90 -24.55 -12.27
N GLY A 461 16.27 -25.47 -13.00
CA GLY A 461 16.63 -26.89 -13.06
C GLY A 461 15.92 -27.78 -12.04
N LEU A 462 14.83 -27.32 -11.43
CA LEU A 462 14.02 -28.11 -10.51
C LEU A 462 12.86 -28.81 -11.23
N GLU A 463 12.68 -30.08 -10.94
CA GLU A 463 11.48 -30.82 -11.31
C GLU A 463 10.34 -30.51 -10.33
N VAL A 464 9.11 -30.39 -10.85
CA VAL A 464 7.94 -30.06 -10.04
C VAL A 464 6.99 -31.24 -10.02
N ALA A 465 6.57 -31.65 -8.82
CA ALA A 465 5.60 -32.70 -8.57
C ALA A 465 4.47 -32.21 -7.67
N ILE A 466 3.31 -32.86 -7.74
CA ILE A 466 2.14 -32.55 -6.90
C ILE A 466 1.86 -33.71 -5.97
N ASN A 467 1.58 -33.40 -4.70
CA ASN A 467 1.05 -34.33 -3.71
C ASN A 467 -0.20 -33.70 -3.12
N THR A 468 -1.39 -34.11 -3.56
CA THR A 468 -2.67 -33.48 -3.19
C THR A 468 -3.61 -34.44 -2.47
N SER A 469 -4.44 -33.88 -1.58
CA SER A 469 -5.55 -34.60 -0.92
C SER A 469 -6.83 -34.63 -1.76
N ASP A 470 -6.84 -33.98 -2.93
CA ASP A 470 -7.90 -34.12 -3.94
C ASP A 470 -7.83 -35.50 -4.63
N ASN A 471 -8.96 -35.97 -5.18
CA ASN A 471 -9.00 -37.14 -6.06
C ASN A 471 -8.31 -36.89 -7.41
N ARG A 472 -7.93 -37.96 -8.13
CA ARG A 472 -7.20 -37.86 -9.41
C ARG A 472 -7.95 -36.99 -10.41
N TYR A 473 -9.25 -37.23 -10.58
CA TYR A 473 -10.09 -36.53 -11.54
C TYR A 473 -10.09 -35.01 -11.34
N SER A 474 -10.20 -34.54 -10.09
CA SER A 474 -10.16 -33.13 -9.71
C SER A 474 -8.79 -32.52 -10.02
N CYS A 475 -7.72 -33.22 -9.67
CA CYS A 475 -6.36 -32.77 -9.91
C CYS A 475 -6.04 -32.64 -11.41
N ASP A 476 -6.38 -33.65 -12.21
CA ASP A 476 -6.09 -33.65 -13.65
C ASP A 476 -6.88 -32.56 -14.38
N ARG A 477 -8.17 -32.42 -14.05
CA ARG A 477 -9.01 -31.35 -14.61
C ARG A 477 -8.44 -29.97 -14.27
N PHE A 478 -7.98 -29.76 -13.03
CA PHE A 478 -7.30 -28.53 -12.65
C PHE A 478 -6.07 -28.30 -13.53
N LEU A 479 -5.15 -29.27 -13.62
CA LEU A 479 -3.92 -29.14 -14.38
C LEU A 479 -4.15 -28.87 -15.88
N SER A 480 -5.17 -29.51 -16.48
CA SER A 480 -5.57 -29.22 -17.86
C SER A 480 -6.14 -27.81 -18.01
N SER A 481 -6.96 -27.34 -17.05
CA SER A 481 -7.58 -26.01 -17.13
C SER A 481 -6.59 -24.85 -17.04
N VAL A 482 -5.44 -25.06 -16.37
CA VAL A 482 -4.39 -24.05 -16.19
C VAL A 482 -3.16 -24.29 -17.04
N ASN A 483 -3.23 -25.24 -17.98
CA ASN A 483 -2.13 -25.63 -18.87
C ASN A 483 -0.83 -26.03 -18.14
N LEU A 484 -0.93 -26.64 -16.95
CA LEU A 484 0.22 -27.13 -16.17
C LEU A 484 0.52 -28.62 -16.37
N HIS A 485 -0.35 -29.36 -17.05
CA HIS A 485 -0.17 -30.81 -17.23
C HIS A 485 1.18 -31.19 -17.90
N GLY A 486 1.71 -30.35 -18.79
CA GLY A 486 3.04 -30.54 -19.40
C GLY A 486 4.23 -30.04 -18.56
N HIS A 487 3.95 -29.42 -17.41
CA HIS A 487 4.94 -28.78 -16.53
C HIS A 487 5.10 -29.51 -15.19
N ILE A 488 4.21 -30.45 -14.86
CA ILE A 488 4.27 -31.28 -13.65
C ILE A 488 4.77 -32.68 -14.04
N LYS A 489 5.85 -33.14 -13.41
CA LYS A 489 6.48 -34.43 -13.72
C LYS A 489 5.71 -35.61 -13.13
N ILE A 490 5.26 -35.48 -11.88
CA ILE A 490 4.57 -36.54 -11.13
C ILE A 490 3.42 -35.92 -10.34
N THR A 491 2.26 -36.58 -10.34
CA THR A 491 1.09 -36.19 -9.56
C THR A 491 0.64 -37.36 -8.70
N MET A 492 0.56 -37.17 -7.37
CA MET A 492 -0.10 -38.09 -6.44
C MET A 492 -1.34 -37.41 -5.87
N SER A 493 -2.44 -38.15 -5.85
CA SER A 493 -3.77 -37.78 -5.37
C SER A 493 -4.13 -38.58 -4.12
N SER A 494 -5.28 -38.28 -3.51
CA SER A 494 -5.78 -39.04 -2.36
C SER A 494 -5.99 -40.53 -2.66
N GLU A 495 -6.27 -40.89 -3.91
CA GLU A 495 -6.50 -42.27 -4.34
C GLU A 495 -5.19 -43.06 -4.46
N ASP A 496 -4.10 -42.39 -4.81
CA ASP A 496 -2.75 -42.99 -4.87
C ASP A 496 -2.21 -43.28 -3.47
N ALA A 497 -2.59 -42.45 -2.50
CA ALA A 497 -2.17 -42.59 -1.11
C ALA A 497 -2.65 -43.89 -0.45
N SER A 498 -3.62 -44.60 -1.04
CA SER A 498 -4.14 -45.88 -0.54
C SER A 498 -4.51 -45.79 0.96
N ARG A 499 -3.93 -46.62 1.85
CA ARG A 499 -4.15 -46.59 3.31
C ARG A 499 -3.24 -45.61 4.06
N HIS A 500 -2.41 -44.85 3.36
CA HIS A 500 -1.34 -44.02 3.93
C HIS A 500 -1.41 -42.54 3.50
N PRO A 501 -2.50 -41.82 3.84
CA PRO A 501 -2.62 -40.40 3.53
C PRO A 501 -1.63 -39.54 4.33
N LYS A 502 -1.47 -38.28 3.92
CA LYS A 502 -0.80 -37.26 4.73
C LYS A 502 -1.40 -37.28 6.15
N PRO A 503 -0.59 -37.16 7.22
CA PRO A 503 0.82 -36.75 7.24
C PRO A 503 1.85 -37.89 7.04
N LEU A 504 1.44 -39.11 6.67
CA LEU A 504 2.39 -40.21 6.49
C LEU A 504 3.34 -39.95 5.29
N PRO A 505 4.61 -40.37 5.36
CA PRO A 505 5.62 -40.04 4.34
C PRO A 505 5.47 -40.80 3.02
N HIS A 506 4.55 -41.77 2.94
CA HIS A 506 4.51 -42.77 1.87
C HIS A 506 4.35 -42.16 0.46
N THR A 507 3.47 -41.17 0.29
CA THR A 507 3.29 -40.52 -1.02
C THR A 507 4.51 -39.68 -1.41
N VAL A 508 5.14 -39.00 -0.45
CA VAL A 508 6.39 -38.24 -0.66
C VAL A 508 7.52 -39.18 -1.07
N LEU A 509 7.69 -40.32 -0.39
CA LEU A 509 8.70 -41.34 -0.72
C LEU A 509 8.48 -41.92 -2.13
N GLN A 510 7.23 -42.20 -2.52
CA GLN A 510 6.91 -42.69 -3.86
C GLN A 510 7.18 -41.67 -4.96
N ILE A 511 6.92 -40.38 -4.72
CA ILE A 511 7.26 -39.32 -5.67
C ILE A 511 8.77 -39.23 -5.84
N MET A 512 9.54 -39.28 -4.75
CA MET A 512 11.00 -39.27 -4.80
C MET A 512 11.58 -40.46 -5.56
N ASP A 513 11.06 -41.67 -5.31
CA ASP A 513 11.46 -42.89 -6.02
C ASP A 513 11.19 -42.79 -7.53
N LYS A 514 9.98 -42.35 -7.92
CA LYS A 514 9.62 -42.11 -9.33
C LYS A 514 10.44 -41.00 -9.99
N ALA A 515 10.85 -39.99 -9.22
CA ALA A 515 11.69 -38.90 -9.71
C ALA A 515 13.18 -39.23 -9.76
N GLY A 516 13.62 -40.35 -9.13
CA GLY A 516 15.03 -40.69 -8.97
C GLY A 516 15.80 -39.71 -8.08
N CYS A 517 15.13 -39.08 -7.11
CA CYS A 517 15.71 -38.05 -6.23
C CYS A 517 15.88 -38.56 -4.80
N LYS A 518 16.97 -38.15 -4.14
CA LYS A 518 17.19 -38.46 -2.72
C LYS A 518 16.40 -37.50 -1.81
N PRO A 519 16.09 -37.90 -0.56
CA PRO A 519 15.41 -37.01 0.40
C PRO A 519 16.09 -35.66 0.55
N GLU A 520 17.41 -35.64 0.70
CA GLU A 520 18.20 -34.41 0.82
C GLU A 520 18.14 -33.50 -0.43
N GLU A 521 17.81 -34.02 -1.60
CA GLU A 521 17.68 -33.23 -2.85
C GLU A 521 16.24 -32.74 -3.10
N THR A 522 15.33 -33.02 -2.16
CA THR A 522 13.89 -32.79 -2.31
C THR A 522 13.39 -31.67 -1.39
N VAL A 523 12.46 -30.87 -1.92
CA VAL A 523 11.74 -29.82 -1.22
C VAL A 523 10.26 -30.18 -1.16
N VAL A 524 9.62 -30.09 0.01
CA VAL A 524 8.16 -30.25 0.16
C VAL A 524 7.54 -28.91 0.51
N VAL A 525 6.48 -28.55 -0.20
CA VAL A 525 5.77 -27.26 -0.07
C VAL A 525 4.30 -27.53 0.21
N GLY A 526 3.74 -26.89 1.24
CA GLY A 526 2.32 -27.04 1.58
C GLY A 526 1.81 -25.95 2.51
N ASP A 527 0.50 -25.86 2.65
CA ASP A 527 -0.21 -24.86 3.45
C ASP A 527 -0.84 -25.46 4.73
N THR A 528 -0.62 -26.75 4.99
CA THR A 528 -1.09 -27.44 6.21
C THR A 528 0.04 -28.15 6.97
N PRO A 529 -0.10 -28.34 8.29
CA PRO A 529 0.81 -29.18 9.07
C PRO A 529 0.97 -30.58 8.46
N ALA A 530 -0.10 -31.15 7.91
CA ALA A 530 -0.06 -32.51 7.37
C ALA A 530 0.89 -32.64 6.16
N ASP A 531 0.94 -31.63 5.30
CA ASP A 531 1.87 -31.57 4.16
C ASP A 531 3.31 -31.58 4.65
N LEU A 532 3.60 -30.71 5.61
CA LEU A 532 4.94 -30.46 6.11
C LEU A 532 5.45 -31.65 6.94
N ILE A 533 4.61 -32.24 7.78
CA ILE A 533 4.94 -33.46 8.55
C ILE A 533 5.24 -34.62 7.59
N SER A 534 4.53 -34.73 6.46
CA SER A 534 4.82 -35.78 5.47
C SER A 534 6.22 -35.62 4.86
N GLY A 535 6.64 -34.38 4.60
CA GLY A 535 8.00 -34.06 4.17
C GLY A 535 9.05 -34.33 5.24
N GLN A 536 8.82 -33.87 6.47
CA GLN A 536 9.74 -34.11 7.60
C GLN A 536 9.91 -35.62 7.88
N SER A 537 8.82 -36.37 7.85
CA SER A 537 8.82 -37.83 8.06
C SER A 537 9.54 -38.57 6.93
N ALA A 538 9.49 -38.04 5.71
CA ALA A 538 10.26 -38.51 4.56
C ALA A 538 11.72 -38.03 4.57
N LYS A 539 12.11 -37.21 5.56
CA LYS A 539 13.44 -36.63 5.76
C LYS A 539 13.92 -35.79 4.57
N VAL A 540 13.01 -35.04 3.96
CA VAL A 540 13.36 -34.18 2.81
C VAL A 540 14.34 -33.07 3.22
N GLY A 541 15.12 -32.56 2.27
CA GLY A 541 16.14 -31.56 2.53
C GLY A 541 15.59 -30.21 3.03
N LEU A 542 14.38 -29.86 2.57
CA LEU A 542 13.70 -28.62 2.93
C LEU A 542 12.17 -28.79 2.93
N THR A 543 11.52 -28.24 3.96
CA THR A 543 10.06 -28.11 4.06
C THR A 543 9.67 -26.64 4.06
N VAL A 544 8.71 -26.23 3.21
CA VAL A 544 8.33 -24.83 3.02
C VAL A 544 6.83 -24.68 3.22
N GLY A 545 6.43 -23.94 4.25
CA GLY A 545 5.05 -23.59 4.52
C GLY A 545 4.60 -22.39 3.68
N ILE A 546 3.39 -22.43 3.14
CA ILE A 546 2.82 -21.35 2.33
C ILE A 546 1.62 -20.74 3.06
N LEU A 547 1.63 -19.41 3.24
CA LEU A 547 0.61 -18.67 4.02
C LEU A 547 -0.62 -18.26 3.21
N SER A 548 -0.69 -18.60 1.92
CA SER A 548 -1.87 -18.33 1.09
C SER A 548 -2.99 -19.37 1.21
N GLY A 549 -2.80 -20.38 2.08
CA GLY A 549 -3.74 -21.48 2.29
C GLY A 549 -4.40 -21.51 3.67
N PHE A 550 -4.70 -22.70 4.19
CA PHE A 550 -5.61 -22.88 5.34
C PHE A 550 -5.02 -22.39 6.66
N SER A 551 -3.72 -22.57 6.81
CA SER A 551 -3.06 -22.50 8.11
C SER A 551 -2.33 -21.18 8.26
N SER A 552 -2.36 -20.65 9.49
CA SER A 552 -1.62 -19.46 9.85
C SER A 552 -0.11 -19.75 9.95
N ALA A 553 0.69 -18.69 10.08
CA ALA A 553 2.13 -18.83 10.26
C ALA A 553 2.48 -19.65 11.53
N SER A 554 1.73 -19.49 12.62
CA SER A 554 1.90 -20.26 13.86
C SER A 554 1.65 -21.76 13.65
N ASP A 555 0.63 -22.12 12.86
CA ASP A 555 0.26 -23.51 12.60
C ASP A 555 1.35 -24.26 11.81
N LEU A 556 1.99 -23.59 10.86
CA LEU A 556 2.99 -24.19 9.95
C LEU A 556 4.42 -24.14 10.49
N ALA A 557 4.74 -23.14 11.31
CA ALA A 557 6.12 -22.88 11.70
C ALA A 557 6.83 -24.02 12.45
N SER A 558 6.06 -24.88 13.15
CA SER A 558 6.63 -26.05 13.83
C SER A 558 7.02 -27.19 12.86
N TYR A 559 6.52 -27.15 11.63
CA TYR A 559 6.63 -28.22 10.65
C TYR A 559 7.39 -27.79 9.38
N SER A 560 7.57 -26.50 9.15
CA SER A 560 8.34 -25.96 8.02
C SER A 560 9.75 -25.50 8.42
N ASP A 561 10.74 -25.70 7.55
CA ASP A 561 12.04 -25.02 7.64
C ASP A 561 11.93 -23.52 7.25
N LEU A 562 10.94 -23.15 6.42
CA LEU A 562 10.71 -21.78 5.94
C LEU A 562 9.22 -21.50 5.70
N LEU A 563 8.78 -20.28 5.95
CA LEU A 563 7.44 -19.80 5.56
C LEU A 563 7.54 -18.77 4.43
N LEU A 564 6.66 -18.88 3.44
CA LEU A 564 6.52 -17.92 2.35
C LEU A 564 5.08 -17.38 2.28
N PRO A 565 4.87 -16.11 1.87
CA PRO A 565 3.52 -15.54 1.75
C PRO A 565 2.65 -16.32 0.77
N ASN A 566 3.25 -16.75 -0.33
CA ASN A 566 2.64 -17.55 -1.38
C ASN A 566 3.76 -18.22 -2.18
N LEU A 567 3.38 -19.11 -3.10
CA LEU A 567 4.33 -19.89 -3.88
C LEU A 567 5.27 -19.04 -4.77
N SER A 568 4.88 -17.83 -5.18
CA SER A 568 5.68 -17.01 -6.12
C SER A 568 7.03 -16.57 -5.58
N TYR A 569 7.25 -16.69 -4.27
CA TYR A 569 8.51 -16.37 -3.61
C TYR A 569 9.51 -17.53 -3.64
N LEU A 570 9.05 -18.76 -3.94
CA LEU A 570 9.87 -19.97 -3.90
C LEU A 570 11.08 -19.94 -4.86
N PRO A 571 10.98 -19.46 -6.11
CA PRO A 571 12.13 -19.40 -7.03
C PRO A 571 13.29 -18.54 -6.50
N ASN A 572 12.99 -17.49 -5.73
CA ASN A 572 13.99 -16.56 -5.19
C ASN A 572 14.90 -17.21 -4.13
N LEU A 573 14.50 -18.35 -3.56
CA LEU A 573 15.33 -19.08 -2.60
C LEU A 573 16.52 -19.76 -3.27
N PHE A 574 16.38 -20.13 -4.54
CA PHE A 574 17.37 -20.93 -5.27
C PHE A 574 18.30 -20.07 -6.15
N THR A 575 18.04 -18.77 -6.27
CA THR A 575 18.83 -17.83 -7.10
C THR A 575 19.87 -17.02 -6.32
N ILE A 576 20.04 -17.27 -5.00
CA ILE A 576 20.85 -16.45 -4.07
C ILE A 576 22.37 -16.47 -4.33
N ASN A 577 22.90 -17.36 -5.18
CA ASN A 577 24.34 -17.42 -5.43
C ASN A 577 24.72 -16.92 -6.83
N LYS A 578 25.13 -15.65 -6.94
CA LYS A 578 26.17 -15.22 -7.92
C LYS A 578 26.78 -13.81 -7.77
N THR A 579 26.49 -13.03 -6.74
CA THR A 579 27.24 -11.78 -6.48
C THR A 579 27.62 -11.65 -5.01
N SER A 580 28.90 -11.86 -4.73
CA SER A 580 29.53 -11.73 -3.42
C SER A 580 29.41 -10.31 -2.89
N CYS A 581 28.83 -10.17 -1.70
CA CYS A 581 28.83 -8.95 -0.91
C CYS A 581 30.16 -8.82 -0.15
N ASP A 582 31.05 -7.94 -0.60
CA ASP A 582 32.21 -7.50 0.16
C ASP A 582 31.80 -6.35 1.10
N ILE A 583 31.70 -6.67 2.39
CA ILE A 583 31.17 -5.77 3.46
C ILE A 583 32.22 -4.76 3.96
N ASN A 584 33.45 -4.79 3.44
CA ASN A 584 34.55 -3.92 3.91
C ASN A 584 34.74 -2.59 3.14
N ASN A 585 33.79 -2.20 2.28
CA ASN A 585 33.93 -0.99 1.44
C ASN A 585 32.85 0.10 1.66
N ILE A 586 32.30 0.22 2.87
CA ILE A 586 31.51 1.41 3.24
C ILE A 586 32.48 2.50 3.73
N LYS A 587 33.20 3.12 2.78
CA LYS A 587 33.73 4.47 2.98
C LYS A 587 32.69 5.46 2.46
N LYS A 588 32.42 6.53 3.21
CA LYS A 588 31.67 7.71 2.74
C LYS A 588 32.09 8.02 1.29
N PRO A 589 31.16 8.21 0.34
CA PRO A 589 31.53 8.51 -1.03
C PRO A 589 32.00 9.97 -1.08
N ILE A 590 33.30 10.18 -0.84
CA ILE A 590 33.99 11.37 -1.31
C ILE A 590 34.47 11.01 -2.71
N VAL A 591 33.69 11.41 -3.72
CA VAL A 591 34.04 11.20 -5.12
C VAL A 591 35.10 12.23 -5.51
N LYS A 592 36.26 11.75 -5.97
CA LYS A 592 37.28 12.60 -6.63
C LYS A 592 36.77 13.02 -8.02
N ASN A 593 37.04 14.28 -8.36
CA ASN A 593 36.37 15.06 -9.40
C ASN A 593 36.62 14.69 -10.88
N SER A 594 37.17 13.50 -11.23
CA SER A 594 37.82 13.33 -12.54
C SER A 594 37.18 12.40 -13.59
N ASP A 595 36.05 11.69 -13.35
CA ASP A 595 35.53 10.69 -14.31
C ASP A 595 34.09 10.92 -14.81
N PHE A 596 33.68 12.15 -15.11
CA PHE A 596 32.32 12.42 -15.64
C PHE A 596 32.34 12.95 -17.08
N LYS A 597 31.85 12.14 -18.03
CA LYS A 597 31.95 12.43 -19.47
C LYS A 597 30.92 13.40 -20.05
N ASN A 598 29.86 13.82 -19.34
CA ASN A 598 28.90 14.84 -19.81
C ASN A 598 28.05 15.42 -18.65
N ALA A 599 28.27 16.68 -18.27
CA ALA A 599 27.38 17.42 -17.37
C ALA A 599 26.17 17.99 -18.15
N TYR A 600 25.01 18.06 -17.47
CA TYR A 600 23.76 18.66 -17.96
C TYR A 600 23.35 19.80 -17.03
N GLU A 601 22.74 20.85 -17.56
CA GLU A 601 22.24 21.94 -16.71
C GLU A 601 21.02 21.47 -15.91
N TYR A 602 20.09 20.77 -16.57
CA TYR A 602 18.91 20.18 -15.94
C TYR A 602 18.80 18.69 -16.24
N ILE A 603 18.42 17.91 -15.22
CA ILE A 603 17.98 16.52 -15.38
C ILE A 603 16.50 16.43 -15.02
N ILE A 604 15.68 15.99 -15.98
CA ILE A 604 14.25 15.76 -15.81
C ILE A 604 14.01 14.25 -15.64
N ILE A 605 13.36 13.87 -14.55
CA ILE A 605 13.05 12.48 -14.22
C ILE A 605 11.60 12.19 -14.59
N GLY A 606 11.42 11.43 -15.67
CA GLY A 606 10.11 11.07 -16.24
C GLY A 606 9.75 11.96 -17.43
N ALA A 607 9.50 11.34 -18.58
CA ALA A 607 9.00 11.99 -19.78
C ALA A 607 7.45 11.95 -19.83
N GLY A 608 6.80 12.18 -18.68
CA GLY A 608 5.34 12.29 -18.57
C GLY A 608 4.79 13.59 -19.17
N SER A 609 3.53 13.91 -18.85
CA SER A 609 2.88 15.15 -19.33
C SER A 609 3.69 16.41 -19.00
N ALA A 610 4.11 16.56 -17.74
CA ALA A 610 4.91 17.70 -17.30
C ALA A 610 6.35 17.64 -17.82
N GLY A 611 6.99 16.48 -17.76
CA GLY A 611 8.38 16.31 -18.19
C GLY A 611 8.58 16.63 -19.67
N CYS A 612 7.63 16.28 -20.54
CA CYS A 612 7.68 16.64 -21.96
C CYS A 612 7.62 18.17 -22.18
N VAL A 613 6.78 18.88 -21.41
CA VAL A 613 6.67 20.35 -21.47
C VAL A 613 7.98 20.99 -21.03
N LEU A 614 8.51 20.58 -19.87
CA LEU A 614 9.77 21.10 -19.33
C LEU A 614 10.94 20.85 -20.29
N ALA A 615 11.03 19.63 -20.84
CA ALA A 615 12.05 19.30 -21.82
C ALA A 615 12.02 20.25 -23.03
N ASN A 616 10.83 20.53 -23.57
CA ASN A 616 10.66 21.48 -24.67
C ASN A 616 11.05 22.90 -24.27
N ARG A 617 10.48 23.42 -23.18
CA ARG A 617 10.62 24.82 -22.79
C ARG A 617 12.04 25.18 -22.34
N LEU A 618 12.74 24.26 -21.67
CA LEU A 618 14.10 24.51 -21.18
C LEU A 618 15.18 24.29 -22.26
N SER A 619 14.97 23.35 -23.19
CA SER A 619 15.98 23.02 -24.22
C SER A 619 15.92 23.89 -25.47
N LEU A 620 14.83 24.63 -25.68
CA LEU A 620 14.68 25.55 -26.80
C LEU A 620 14.97 27.01 -26.39
N PRO A 621 15.51 27.85 -27.29
CA PRO A 621 15.70 29.27 -27.02
C PRO A 621 14.38 29.96 -26.66
N HIS A 622 14.32 30.58 -25.48
CA HIS A 622 13.11 31.31 -25.09
C HIS A 622 12.96 32.59 -25.94
N PRO A 623 11.75 32.97 -26.42
CA PRO A 623 11.58 34.12 -27.30
C PRO A 623 12.11 35.45 -26.74
N LYS A 624 12.00 35.64 -25.42
CA LYS A 624 12.42 36.87 -24.71
C LYS A 624 13.90 36.91 -24.35
N THR A 625 14.48 35.80 -23.87
CA THR A 625 15.86 35.78 -23.35
C THR A 625 16.86 35.19 -24.34
N LYS A 626 16.38 34.49 -25.38
CA LYS A 626 17.16 33.76 -26.39
C LYS A 626 18.07 32.66 -25.85
N ASN A 627 18.08 32.43 -24.54
CA ASN A 627 18.86 31.40 -23.87
C ASN A 627 18.13 30.05 -23.90
N SER A 628 18.91 28.97 -23.96
CA SER A 628 18.45 27.58 -23.88
C SER A 628 19.42 26.77 -23.01
N SER A 629 18.96 25.66 -22.45
CA SER A 629 19.72 24.84 -21.51
C SER A 629 20.00 23.45 -22.04
N LYS A 630 21.10 22.85 -21.60
CA LYS A 630 21.40 21.44 -21.86
C LYS A 630 20.60 20.56 -20.91
N VAL A 631 19.69 19.75 -21.45
CA VAL A 631 18.69 18.99 -20.69
C VAL A 631 18.85 17.49 -20.96
N LEU A 632 18.86 16.69 -19.90
CA LEU A 632 18.70 15.25 -19.96
C LEU A 632 17.31 14.85 -19.45
N VAL A 633 16.59 14.03 -20.20
CA VAL A 633 15.34 13.41 -19.76
C VAL A 633 15.56 11.91 -19.59
N LEU A 634 15.21 11.37 -18.42
CA LEU A 634 15.28 9.94 -18.13
C LEU A 634 13.87 9.36 -18.02
N GLU A 635 13.48 8.48 -18.94
CA GLU A 635 12.17 7.82 -18.94
C GLU A 635 12.32 6.31 -18.72
N ALA A 636 11.59 5.78 -17.75
CA ALA A 636 11.60 4.36 -17.42
C ALA A 636 10.99 3.49 -18.53
N GLY A 637 9.99 4.00 -19.24
CA GLY A 637 9.34 3.31 -20.35
C GLY A 637 10.04 3.41 -21.70
N PRO A 638 9.50 2.70 -22.70
CA PRO A 638 10.01 2.75 -24.06
C PRO A 638 9.56 4.03 -24.79
N THR A 639 9.99 4.17 -26.04
CA THR A 639 9.50 5.21 -26.95
C THR A 639 8.04 5.00 -27.39
N ASP A 640 7.35 6.10 -27.71
CA ASP A 640 5.98 6.14 -28.28
C ASP A 640 5.96 6.16 -29.82
N VAL A 641 7.12 6.21 -30.50
CA VAL A 641 7.21 6.20 -31.97
C VAL A 641 7.54 4.81 -32.55
N GLY A 642 7.07 4.55 -33.77
CA GLY A 642 7.33 3.31 -34.51
C GLY A 642 6.06 2.62 -35.04
N ILE A 643 6.23 1.67 -35.97
CA ILE A 643 5.13 0.97 -36.65
C ILE A 643 4.27 0.16 -35.67
N SER A 644 4.88 -0.43 -34.63
CA SER A 644 4.19 -1.20 -33.58
C SER A 644 3.43 -0.34 -32.56
N ARG A 645 3.43 1.00 -32.70
CA ARG A 645 2.85 1.95 -31.72
C ARG A 645 1.51 2.56 -32.16
N TRP A 646 0.87 1.97 -33.17
CA TRP A 646 -0.44 2.42 -33.65
C TRP A 646 -1.52 2.41 -32.56
N THR A 647 -1.41 1.53 -31.55
CA THR A 647 -2.33 1.47 -30.40
C THR A 647 -2.26 2.70 -29.49
N ILE A 648 -1.12 3.41 -29.46
CA ILE A 648 -0.97 4.68 -28.74
C ILE A 648 -1.62 5.80 -29.56
N LYS A 649 -1.39 5.80 -30.89
CA LYS A 649 -1.86 6.86 -31.79
C LYS A 649 -3.36 6.81 -32.05
N MET A 650 -3.94 5.63 -32.19
CA MET A 650 -5.35 5.43 -32.50
C MET A 650 -6.21 5.68 -31.24
N PRO A 651 -7.07 6.70 -31.23
CA PRO A 651 -7.86 7.04 -30.06
C PRO A 651 -8.69 5.90 -29.44
N ALA A 652 -9.40 5.12 -30.27
CA ALA A 652 -10.24 4.02 -29.78
C ALA A 652 -9.44 2.81 -29.28
N ALA A 653 -8.14 2.73 -29.56
CA ALA A 653 -7.28 1.62 -29.13
C ALA A 653 -6.75 1.77 -27.69
N LEU A 654 -7.26 2.75 -26.92
CA LEU A 654 -6.73 3.10 -25.60
C LEU A 654 -6.62 1.90 -24.65
N MET A 655 -7.60 0.99 -24.68
CA MET A 655 -7.64 -0.19 -23.80
C MET A 655 -6.49 -1.16 -24.06
N TYR A 656 -6.01 -1.29 -25.30
CA TYR A 656 -4.90 -2.19 -25.64
C TYR A 656 -3.62 -1.89 -24.84
N ASN A 657 -3.39 -0.62 -24.49
CA ASN A 657 -2.20 -0.21 -23.76
C ASN A 657 -2.33 -0.38 -22.23
N LEU A 658 -3.50 -0.82 -21.73
CA LEU A 658 -3.80 -1.04 -20.31
C LEU A 658 -3.83 -2.53 -19.93
N TYR A 659 -3.59 -3.46 -20.85
CA TYR A 659 -3.69 -4.91 -20.57
C TYR A 659 -2.46 -5.51 -19.91
N ASP A 660 -1.27 -4.97 -20.20
CA ASP A 660 0.00 -5.50 -19.74
C ASP A 660 0.89 -4.38 -19.18
N ASP A 661 2.12 -4.72 -18.80
CA ASP A 661 3.09 -3.79 -18.25
C ASP A 661 3.94 -3.08 -19.33
N LYS A 662 3.74 -3.36 -20.62
CA LYS A 662 4.64 -2.89 -21.68
C LYS A 662 4.73 -1.37 -21.76
N TYR A 663 3.58 -0.69 -21.63
CA TYR A 663 3.45 0.78 -21.66
C TYR A 663 2.94 1.35 -20.34
N ASN A 664 2.80 0.49 -19.35
CA ASN A 664 1.98 0.75 -18.20
C ASN A 664 2.68 0.16 -16.97
N TRP A 665 2.71 0.90 -15.87
CA TRP A 665 3.30 0.41 -14.64
C TRP A 665 2.54 -0.77 -14.02
N TYR A 666 1.27 -0.95 -14.39
CA TYR A 666 0.44 -2.08 -13.97
C TYR A 666 0.32 -2.20 -12.43
N TYR A 667 0.22 -1.05 -11.75
CA TYR A 667 0.13 -1.02 -10.29
C TYR A 667 -1.18 -1.58 -9.76
N HIS A 668 -1.14 -1.96 -8.49
CA HIS A 668 -2.30 -2.33 -7.70
C HIS A 668 -2.28 -1.58 -6.38
N THR A 669 -3.45 -1.23 -5.86
CA THR A 669 -3.57 -0.71 -4.49
C THR A 669 -3.32 -1.82 -3.48
N VAL A 670 -3.06 -1.44 -2.23
CA VAL A 670 -3.27 -2.34 -1.09
C VAL A 670 -4.76 -2.70 -1.00
N PRO A 671 -5.14 -3.82 -0.34
CA PRO A 671 -6.54 -4.11 -0.05
C PRO A 671 -7.26 -2.91 0.59
N GLN A 672 -8.34 -2.47 -0.04
CA GLN A 672 -9.05 -1.26 0.36
C GLN A 672 -10.11 -1.57 1.41
N ARG A 673 -9.83 -1.23 2.67
CA ARG A 673 -10.68 -1.51 3.85
C ARG A 673 -12.15 -1.15 3.66
N HIS A 674 -12.40 -0.03 2.99
CA HIS A 674 -13.74 0.52 2.80
C HIS A 674 -14.39 0.10 1.47
N MET A 675 -13.71 -0.76 0.69
CA MET A 675 -14.13 -1.21 -0.64
C MET A 675 -14.12 -2.76 -0.75
N ASN A 676 -14.58 -3.44 0.30
CA ASN A 676 -14.63 -4.91 0.39
C ASN A 676 -13.26 -5.59 0.21
N ASP A 677 -12.20 -4.97 0.76
CA ASP A 677 -10.81 -5.46 0.73
C ASP A 677 -10.28 -5.75 -0.68
N ARG A 678 -10.84 -5.10 -1.71
CA ARG A 678 -10.36 -5.25 -3.09
C ARG A 678 -8.97 -4.64 -3.21
N ALA A 679 -8.05 -5.39 -3.83
CA ALA A 679 -6.82 -4.83 -4.39
C ALA A 679 -7.14 -4.33 -5.81
N MET A 680 -7.21 -3.01 -5.97
CA MET A 680 -7.72 -2.37 -7.18
C MET A 680 -6.61 -2.15 -8.20
N TYR A 681 -6.93 -2.36 -9.47
CA TYR A 681 -5.99 -2.15 -10.57
C TYR A 681 -5.81 -0.66 -10.88
N TRP A 682 -4.56 -0.19 -10.91
CA TRP A 682 -4.18 1.21 -11.07
C TRP A 682 -3.16 1.42 -12.21
N PRO A 683 -3.61 1.48 -13.47
CA PRO A 683 -2.71 1.70 -14.60
C PRO A 683 -2.10 3.10 -14.59
N ARG A 684 -0.82 3.21 -14.95
CA ARG A 684 -0.10 4.48 -15.18
C ARG A 684 0.81 4.37 -16.38
N GLY A 685 0.88 5.40 -17.21
CA GLY A 685 1.79 5.39 -18.37
C GLY A 685 3.26 5.27 -17.97
N ARG A 686 3.92 4.27 -18.56
CA ARG A 686 5.36 3.98 -18.54
C ARG A 686 5.84 3.97 -20.00
N VAL A 687 5.97 5.14 -20.60
CA VAL A 687 6.31 5.38 -22.02
C VAL A 687 6.59 6.88 -22.21
N LEU A 688 7.28 7.30 -23.27
CA LEU A 688 7.33 8.73 -23.63
C LEU A 688 5.91 9.33 -23.73
N GLY A 689 5.72 10.49 -23.09
CA GLY A 689 4.43 11.15 -22.88
C GLY A 689 3.70 10.68 -21.62
N GLY A 690 4.18 9.62 -20.96
CA GLY A 690 3.63 9.00 -19.77
C GLY A 690 2.13 8.72 -19.92
N SER A 691 1.36 9.10 -18.91
CA SER A 691 -0.09 8.87 -18.92
C SER A 691 -0.83 9.62 -20.05
N SER A 692 -0.30 10.71 -20.62
CA SER A 692 -0.94 11.37 -21.77
C SER A 692 -0.94 10.51 -23.05
N SER A 693 -0.03 9.55 -23.15
CA SER A 693 0.04 8.58 -24.24
C SER A 693 -0.97 7.43 -24.07
N LEU A 694 -1.56 7.26 -22.88
CA LEU A 694 -2.50 6.16 -22.58
C LEU A 694 -3.91 6.66 -22.21
N ASN A 695 -4.07 7.91 -21.81
CA ASN A 695 -5.33 8.45 -21.27
C ASN A 695 -6.52 8.36 -22.26
N ALA A 696 -7.70 8.70 -21.77
CA ALA A 696 -8.92 8.77 -22.59
C ALA A 696 -9.08 10.09 -23.38
N MET A 697 -8.02 10.90 -23.49
CA MET A 697 -7.91 12.16 -24.26
C MET A 697 -8.87 13.30 -23.88
N VAL A 698 -9.84 13.08 -23.00
CA VAL A 698 -10.72 14.12 -22.48
C VAL A 698 -9.89 15.28 -21.91
N TYR A 699 -10.12 16.48 -22.44
CA TYR A 699 -9.44 17.72 -22.06
C TYR A 699 -10.37 18.53 -21.16
N ILE A 700 -10.08 18.49 -19.85
CA ILE A 700 -10.78 19.27 -18.83
C ILE A 700 -9.76 20.06 -18.03
N ARG A 701 -10.09 21.31 -17.73
CA ARG A 701 -9.23 22.21 -16.95
C ARG A 701 -9.53 22.20 -15.46
N GLY A 702 -10.73 21.81 -15.02
CA GLY A 702 -11.17 22.01 -13.63
C GLY A 702 -11.92 23.33 -13.45
N HIS A 703 -12.48 23.55 -12.26
CA HIS A 703 -13.23 24.76 -11.96
C HIS A 703 -12.30 25.90 -11.52
N ALA A 704 -12.66 27.15 -11.81
CA ALA A 704 -11.88 28.31 -11.39
C ALA A 704 -11.64 28.34 -9.86
N LEU A 705 -12.68 28.06 -9.07
CA LEU A 705 -12.61 28.01 -7.61
C LEU A 705 -11.65 26.95 -7.06
N ASP A 706 -11.29 25.92 -7.82
CA ASP A 706 -10.29 24.94 -7.36
C ASP A 706 -8.90 25.58 -7.27
N TYR A 707 -8.57 26.46 -8.22
CA TYR A 707 -7.31 27.19 -8.27
C TYR A 707 -7.27 28.33 -7.25
N ASP A 708 -8.38 29.04 -7.09
CA ASP A 708 -8.50 30.06 -6.03
C ASP A 708 -8.35 29.42 -4.64
N ARG A 709 -8.87 28.19 -4.48
CA ARG A 709 -8.62 27.38 -3.29
C ARG A 709 -7.15 27.04 -3.12
N TRP A 710 -6.41 26.66 -4.17
CA TRP A 710 -4.96 26.41 -4.06
C TRP A 710 -4.20 27.61 -3.50
N GLU A 711 -4.55 28.83 -3.94
CA GLU A 711 -3.95 30.06 -3.41
C GLU A 711 -4.27 30.23 -1.91
N SER A 712 -5.52 29.98 -1.51
CA SER A 712 -5.91 29.99 -0.09
C SER A 712 -5.22 28.91 0.76
N GLU A 713 -4.87 27.77 0.14
CA GLU A 713 -4.11 26.67 0.75
C GLU A 713 -2.60 26.94 0.79
N GLY A 714 -2.16 28.13 0.35
CA GLY A 714 -0.79 28.60 0.45
C GLY A 714 0.06 28.44 -0.82
N ALA A 715 -0.52 28.01 -1.94
CA ALA A 715 0.14 28.03 -3.25
C ALA A 715 0.06 29.43 -3.87
N ASP A 716 0.78 30.38 -3.29
CA ASP A 716 0.80 31.78 -3.72
C ASP A 716 1.01 31.93 -5.24
N GLY A 717 0.15 32.76 -5.86
CA GLY A 717 0.21 33.02 -7.29
C GLY A 717 -0.34 31.88 -8.14
N TRP A 718 -1.08 30.91 -7.58
CA TRP A 718 -1.73 29.82 -8.34
C TRP A 718 -3.26 29.94 -8.45
N SER A 719 -3.85 31.10 -8.13
CA SER A 719 -5.27 31.37 -8.42
C SER A 719 -5.62 31.21 -9.89
N TYR A 720 -6.92 31.12 -10.19
CA TYR A 720 -7.38 30.91 -11.57
C TYR A 720 -6.90 32.01 -12.52
N ALA A 721 -6.90 33.26 -12.07
CA ALA A 721 -6.36 34.39 -12.82
C ALA A 721 -4.89 34.19 -13.22
N ASN A 722 -4.09 33.56 -12.35
CA ASN A 722 -2.69 33.24 -12.62
C ASN A 722 -2.48 31.97 -13.46
N CYS A 723 -3.50 31.11 -13.57
CA CYS A 723 -3.43 29.84 -14.31
C CYS A 723 -3.99 29.95 -15.73
N LEU A 724 -5.03 30.78 -15.93
CA LEU A 724 -5.72 30.95 -17.22
C LEU A 724 -4.79 31.35 -18.39
N PRO A 725 -3.82 32.28 -18.24
CA PRO A 725 -2.86 32.59 -19.29
C PRO A 725 -2.06 31.36 -19.76
N TYR A 726 -1.75 30.45 -18.84
CA TYR A 726 -0.98 29.25 -19.11
C TYR A 726 -1.81 28.15 -19.77
N PHE A 727 -3.10 28.04 -19.45
CA PHE A 727 -4.02 27.20 -20.21
C PHE A 727 -4.12 27.65 -21.67
N ARG A 728 -4.17 28.96 -21.93
CA ARG A 728 -4.13 29.51 -23.30
C ARG A 728 -2.78 29.27 -23.97
N LYS A 729 -1.67 29.53 -23.28
CA LYS A 729 -0.30 29.30 -23.81
C LYS A 729 -0.09 27.86 -24.28
N ALA A 730 -0.63 26.89 -23.53
CA ALA A 730 -0.46 25.47 -23.84
C ALA A 730 -1.29 25.00 -25.05
N GLN A 731 -2.42 25.66 -25.34
CA GLN A 731 -3.48 25.12 -26.20
C GLN A 731 -3.51 25.77 -27.60
N THR A 732 -3.70 24.94 -28.62
CA THR A 732 -4.34 25.34 -29.89
C THR A 732 -5.69 24.65 -29.95
N HIS A 733 -6.77 25.43 -29.90
CA HIS A 733 -8.13 24.90 -30.01
C HIS A 733 -8.64 24.98 -31.45
N GLU A 734 -9.33 23.94 -31.94
CA GLU A 734 -9.82 23.90 -33.33
C GLU A 734 -10.85 24.99 -33.67
N LEU A 735 -11.60 25.46 -32.68
CA LEU A 735 -12.57 26.56 -32.81
C LEU A 735 -11.93 27.96 -32.69
N GLY A 736 -10.60 28.04 -32.63
CA GLY A 736 -9.86 29.28 -32.43
C GLY A 736 -9.73 29.70 -30.96
N GLY A 737 -8.91 30.73 -30.74
CA GLY A 737 -8.66 31.33 -29.43
C GLY A 737 -9.77 32.32 -29.02
N ASN A 738 -9.97 32.46 -27.71
CA ASN A 738 -10.84 33.48 -27.11
C ASN A 738 -10.31 33.86 -25.71
N GLN A 739 -11.14 34.48 -24.87
CA GLN A 739 -10.76 34.81 -23.48
C GLN A 739 -10.23 33.59 -22.70
N PHE A 740 -10.79 32.40 -22.96
CA PHE A 740 -10.45 31.16 -22.26
C PHE A 740 -9.57 30.21 -23.09
N ARG A 741 -9.70 30.17 -24.41
CA ARG A 741 -9.03 29.22 -25.31
C ARG A 741 -7.77 29.80 -25.93
N GLY A 742 -6.75 28.96 -26.12
CA GLY A 742 -5.56 29.29 -26.89
C GLY A 742 -5.72 28.98 -28.38
N SER A 743 -4.98 29.71 -29.23
CA SER A 743 -4.95 29.53 -30.70
C SER A 743 -3.65 28.95 -31.24
N ASP A 744 -2.54 29.06 -30.49
CA ASP A 744 -1.20 28.86 -31.05
C ASP A 744 -0.30 27.97 -30.17
N GLY A 745 -0.85 27.40 -29.09
CA GLY A 745 -0.12 26.52 -28.20
C GLY A 745 0.15 25.13 -28.81
N PRO A 746 1.19 24.41 -28.37
CA PRO A 746 1.61 23.16 -29.01
C PRO A 746 0.62 21.99 -28.80
N LEU A 747 -0.19 22.00 -27.74
CA LEU A 747 -1.19 20.96 -27.49
C LEU A 747 -2.46 21.25 -28.31
N TYR A 748 -2.74 20.40 -29.29
CA TYR A 748 -3.93 20.54 -30.10
C TYR A 748 -5.15 19.93 -29.42
N VAL A 749 -6.25 20.69 -29.39
CA VAL A 749 -7.51 20.32 -28.74
C VAL A 749 -8.65 20.48 -29.74
N SER A 750 -9.48 19.44 -29.88
CA SER A 750 -10.65 19.39 -30.74
C SER A 750 -11.93 19.16 -29.94
N ARG A 751 -13.07 19.64 -30.44
CA ARG A 751 -14.41 19.38 -29.91
C ARG A 751 -14.86 17.97 -30.31
N GLY A 752 -15.67 17.30 -29.49
CA GLY A 752 -16.38 16.07 -29.90
C GLY A 752 -17.26 16.29 -31.16
N LYS A 753 -17.12 15.42 -32.18
CA LYS A 753 -17.70 15.60 -33.54
C LYS A 753 -18.59 14.45 -34.05
N THR A 754 -18.83 13.39 -33.29
CA THR A 754 -19.45 12.17 -33.86
C THR A 754 -20.91 12.34 -34.29
N ASN A 755 -21.57 13.46 -33.96
CA ASN A 755 -23.01 13.69 -34.19
C ASN A 755 -23.86 12.49 -33.74
N HIS A 756 -23.36 11.71 -32.78
CA HIS A 756 -23.96 10.45 -32.38
C HIS A 756 -25.30 10.73 -31.69
N PRO A 757 -26.41 10.08 -32.09
CA PRO A 757 -27.72 10.39 -31.54
C PRO A 757 -27.81 10.27 -30.01
N LEU A 758 -27.03 9.37 -29.40
CA LEU A 758 -27.00 9.22 -27.95
C LEU A 758 -26.31 10.40 -27.22
N HIS A 759 -25.29 11.04 -27.81
CA HIS A 759 -24.67 12.24 -27.20
C HIS A 759 -25.67 13.41 -27.18
N LEU A 760 -26.40 13.60 -28.29
CA LEU A 760 -27.46 14.61 -28.36
C LEU A 760 -28.60 14.32 -27.39
N ALA A 761 -29.03 13.05 -27.29
CA ALA A 761 -30.06 12.64 -26.36
C ALA A 761 -29.64 12.81 -24.90
N TRP A 762 -28.37 12.55 -24.56
CA TRP A 762 -27.81 12.80 -23.23
C TRP A 762 -27.88 14.29 -22.86
N ILE A 763 -27.43 15.18 -23.75
CA ILE A 763 -27.46 16.63 -23.51
C ILE A 763 -28.90 17.11 -23.34
N GLU A 764 -29.82 16.67 -24.21
CA GLU A 764 -31.23 17.06 -24.11
C GLU A 764 -31.88 16.48 -22.85
N ALA A 765 -31.55 15.25 -22.45
CA ALA A 765 -32.00 14.66 -21.20
C ALA A 765 -31.50 15.46 -19.99
N GLY A 766 -30.24 15.90 -19.97
CA GLY A 766 -29.74 16.74 -18.88
C GLY A 766 -30.48 18.08 -18.78
N LYS A 767 -30.81 18.70 -19.92
CA LYS A 767 -31.66 19.90 -19.97
C LYS A 767 -33.07 19.64 -19.46
N GLN A 768 -33.67 18.51 -19.83
CA GLN A 768 -34.98 18.08 -19.32
C GLN A 768 -34.94 17.79 -17.82
N ALA A 769 -33.82 17.31 -17.28
CA ALA A 769 -33.58 17.23 -15.85
C ALA A 769 -33.37 18.62 -15.20
N GLY A 770 -33.42 19.73 -15.94
CA GLY A 770 -33.31 21.08 -15.38
C GLY A 770 -31.87 21.58 -15.20
N TYR A 771 -30.86 20.88 -15.74
CA TYR A 771 -29.49 21.37 -15.77
C TYR A 771 -29.27 22.30 -16.98
N PRO A 772 -28.45 23.35 -16.85
CA PRO A 772 -28.15 24.22 -17.99
C PRO A 772 -27.32 23.49 -19.04
N PHE A 773 -27.39 23.96 -20.29
CA PHE A 773 -26.43 23.58 -21.31
C PHE A 773 -25.16 24.42 -21.17
N THR A 774 -24.00 23.80 -21.35
CA THR A 774 -22.72 24.50 -21.50
C THR A 774 -22.09 24.19 -22.85
N ASP A 775 -21.80 25.25 -23.60
CA ASP A 775 -21.08 25.14 -24.87
C ASP A 775 -19.57 24.97 -24.66
N ASP A 776 -19.05 25.25 -23.47
CA ASP A 776 -17.63 25.12 -23.16
C ASP A 776 -17.38 24.90 -21.66
N VAL A 777 -17.26 23.61 -21.28
CA VAL A 777 -16.96 23.19 -19.91
C VAL A 777 -15.60 23.68 -19.40
N ASN A 778 -14.72 24.14 -20.29
CA ASN A 778 -13.39 24.68 -19.99
C ASN A 778 -13.34 26.22 -20.01
N GLY A 779 -14.47 26.85 -20.33
CA GLY A 779 -14.62 28.29 -20.49
C GLY A 779 -15.38 28.92 -19.32
N TYR A 780 -16.24 29.89 -19.62
CA TYR A 780 -16.98 30.66 -18.62
C TYR A 780 -17.87 29.79 -17.72
N GLN A 781 -18.51 28.75 -18.24
CA GLN A 781 -19.51 27.95 -17.50
C GLN A 781 -19.16 26.46 -17.52
N GLN A 782 -18.71 25.91 -16.39
CA GLN A 782 -18.51 24.46 -16.26
C GLN A 782 -19.81 23.71 -15.89
N GLU A 783 -20.64 24.28 -15.01
CA GLU A 783 -21.88 23.65 -14.54
C GLU A 783 -22.88 23.45 -15.68
N GLY A 784 -23.41 22.24 -15.80
CA GLY A 784 -24.35 21.85 -16.84
C GLY A 784 -23.94 20.61 -17.61
N VAL A 785 -24.74 20.26 -18.61
CA VAL A 785 -24.44 19.21 -19.60
C VAL A 785 -23.95 19.82 -20.90
N GLY A 786 -23.00 19.18 -21.55
CA GLY A 786 -22.36 19.76 -22.73
C GLY A 786 -21.38 18.83 -23.42
N TYR A 787 -20.66 19.41 -24.38
CA TYR A 787 -19.63 18.71 -25.13
C TYR A 787 -18.29 18.76 -24.40
N PHE A 788 -17.52 17.69 -24.51
CA PHE A 788 -16.16 17.61 -24.02
C PHE A 788 -15.16 17.81 -25.15
N ASP A 789 -14.08 18.50 -24.81
CA ASP A 789 -12.92 18.64 -25.69
C ASP A 789 -11.98 17.45 -25.55
N MET A 790 -11.18 17.19 -26.58
CA MET A 790 -10.27 16.07 -26.66
C MET A 790 -8.91 16.50 -27.19
N THR A 791 -7.84 15.90 -26.66
CA THR A 791 -6.49 16.05 -27.21
C THR A 791 -6.29 15.11 -28.41
N ILE A 792 -7.02 15.38 -29.51
CA ILE A 792 -6.97 14.63 -30.77
C ILE A 792 -6.73 15.60 -31.92
N LYS A 793 -5.76 15.28 -32.79
CA LYS A 793 -5.42 16.04 -34.00
C LYS A 793 -5.43 15.11 -35.20
N ASN A 794 -6.19 15.45 -36.24
CA ASN A 794 -6.27 14.68 -37.49
C ASN A 794 -6.55 13.18 -37.26
N GLY A 795 -7.44 12.86 -36.31
CA GLY A 795 -7.83 11.49 -35.97
C GLY A 795 -6.78 10.69 -35.19
N GLU A 796 -5.69 11.31 -34.75
CA GLU A 796 -4.68 10.70 -33.89
C GLU A 796 -4.63 11.40 -32.52
N ARG A 797 -4.24 10.65 -31.50
CA ARG A 797 -3.94 11.17 -30.17
C ARG A 797 -2.87 12.26 -30.23
N CYS A 798 -3.12 13.39 -29.59
CA CYS A 798 -2.13 14.45 -29.35
C CYS A 798 -1.61 14.35 -27.90
N SER A 799 -0.63 13.48 -27.65
CA SER A 799 0.02 13.35 -26.34
C SER A 799 0.98 14.50 -26.05
N ALA A 800 1.44 14.65 -24.81
CA ALA A 800 2.46 15.63 -24.47
C ALA A 800 3.80 15.36 -25.19
N ALA A 801 4.14 14.09 -25.44
CA ALA A 801 5.31 13.74 -26.25
C ALA A 801 5.16 14.25 -27.69
N THR A 802 3.99 14.03 -28.29
CA THR A 802 3.69 14.50 -29.65
C THR A 802 3.68 16.03 -29.75
N ALA A 803 3.07 16.70 -28.77
CA ALA A 803 2.91 18.15 -28.76
C ALA A 803 4.23 18.89 -28.44
N TYR A 804 5.02 18.39 -27.48
CA TYR A 804 6.17 19.11 -26.93
C TYR A 804 7.52 18.41 -27.21
N LEU A 805 7.63 17.14 -26.84
CA LEU A 805 8.93 16.45 -26.81
C LEU A 805 9.49 16.19 -28.22
N HIS A 806 8.68 15.62 -29.12
CA HIS A 806 9.11 15.28 -30.47
C HIS A 806 9.51 16.51 -31.29
N PRO A 807 8.78 17.64 -31.24
CA PRO A 807 9.26 18.90 -31.83
C PRO A 807 10.59 19.35 -31.25
N ALA A 808 10.79 19.31 -29.92
CA ALA A 808 12.04 19.72 -29.30
C ALA A 808 13.23 18.83 -29.71
N LEU A 809 13.04 17.51 -29.77
CA LEU A 809 14.06 16.56 -30.23
C LEU A 809 14.50 16.80 -31.67
N LYS A 810 13.59 17.29 -32.53
CA LYS A 810 13.91 17.63 -33.93
C LYS A 810 14.65 18.95 -34.07
N SER A 811 14.46 19.87 -33.12
CA SER A 811 14.86 21.27 -33.26
C SER A 811 15.99 21.70 -32.30
N SER A 812 16.34 20.89 -31.30
CA SER A 812 17.36 21.23 -30.30
C SER A 812 18.46 20.18 -30.22
N SER A 813 19.72 20.62 -30.35
CA SER A 813 20.89 19.82 -30.01
C SER A 813 21.16 19.75 -28.50
N ASN A 814 20.46 20.55 -27.70
CA ASN A 814 20.65 20.65 -26.26
C ASN A 814 19.79 19.65 -25.47
N LEU A 815 18.92 18.88 -26.14
CA LEU A 815 18.05 17.89 -25.51
C LEU A 815 18.58 16.47 -25.73
N THR A 816 18.84 15.75 -24.64
CA THR A 816 19.09 14.30 -24.65
C THR A 816 17.93 13.59 -23.96
N VAL A 817 17.43 12.50 -24.55
CA VAL A 817 16.36 11.66 -23.97
C VAL A 817 16.83 10.22 -23.92
N GLU A 818 16.78 9.64 -22.73
CA GLU A 818 17.12 8.24 -22.49
C GLU A 818 15.87 7.47 -22.06
N THR A 819 15.43 6.53 -22.90
CA THR A 819 14.32 5.61 -22.61
C THR A 819 14.81 4.31 -21.98
N ASN A 820 13.91 3.56 -21.34
CA ASN A 820 14.24 2.36 -20.56
C ASN A 820 15.30 2.66 -19.47
N ALA A 821 15.25 3.87 -18.92
CA ALA A 821 16.18 4.39 -17.92
C ALA A 821 15.40 4.67 -16.63
N THR A 822 15.46 3.73 -15.68
CA THR A 822 14.75 3.85 -14.40
C THR A 822 15.66 4.51 -13.37
N VAL A 823 15.32 5.73 -12.95
CA VAL A 823 16.03 6.41 -11.86
C VAL A 823 15.76 5.70 -10.54
N THR A 824 16.81 5.43 -9.78
CA THR A 824 16.71 4.68 -8.51
C THR A 824 17.09 5.51 -7.29
N GLN A 825 17.82 6.63 -7.47
CA GLN A 825 18.26 7.48 -6.36
C GLN A 825 18.64 8.87 -6.86
N ILE A 826 18.37 9.90 -6.06
CA ILE A 826 18.91 11.26 -6.25
C ILE A 826 20.24 11.36 -5.49
N LEU A 827 21.23 12.02 -6.08
CA LEU A 827 22.56 12.23 -5.51
C LEU A 827 22.63 13.61 -4.88
N PHE A 828 23.21 13.68 -3.67
CA PHE A 828 23.32 14.91 -2.89
C PHE A 828 24.75 15.22 -2.47
N GLU A 829 25.08 16.51 -2.46
CA GLU A 829 26.22 17.07 -1.74
C GLU A 829 25.65 18.02 -0.68
N ASN A 830 25.73 17.63 0.60
CA ASN A 830 24.98 18.28 1.68
C ASN A 830 23.47 18.30 1.39
N ASN A 831 22.85 19.48 1.37
CA ASN A 831 21.43 19.70 1.07
C ASN A 831 21.17 20.04 -0.41
N ARG A 832 22.15 19.88 -1.31
CA ARG A 832 22.03 20.22 -2.74
C ARG A 832 21.94 18.95 -3.58
N ALA A 833 20.90 18.84 -4.42
CA ALA A 833 20.82 17.79 -5.43
C ALA A 833 21.84 18.08 -6.55
N VAL A 834 22.71 17.10 -6.84
CA VAL A 834 23.82 17.22 -7.80
C VAL A 834 23.73 16.25 -8.97
N GLY A 835 22.78 15.31 -8.94
CA GLY A 835 22.64 14.30 -9.98
C GLY A 835 21.71 13.17 -9.61
N VAL A 836 21.75 12.10 -10.40
CA VAL A 836 20.92 10.91 -10.22
C VAL A 836 21.68 9.63 -10.55
N LYS A 837 21.30 8.53 -9.90
CA LYS A 837 21.63 7.15 -10.29
C LYS A 837 20.44 6.53 -11.02
N TYR A 838 20.69 5.86 -12.14
CA TYR A 838 19.65 5.18 -12.90
C TYR A 838 20.12 3.85 -13.46
N LYS A 839 19.18 2.93 -13.66
CA LYS A 839 19.40 1.64 -14.30
C LYS A 839 18.96 1.68 -15.75
N LYS A 840 19.82 1.22 -16.65
CA LYS A 840 19.53 1.04 -18.08
C LYS A 840 20.23 -0.22 -18.57
N ASN A 841 19.52 -1.08 -19.30
CA ASN A 841 20.06 -2.35 -19.82
C ASN A 841 20.75 -3.22 -18.74
N GLY A 842 20.22 -3.22 -17.52
CA GLY A 842 20.77 -3.95 -16.37
C GLY A 842 22.01 -3.31 -15.72
N GLN A 843 22.54 -2.21 -16.25
CA GLN A 843 23.70 -1.50 -15.71
C GLN A 843 23.28 -0.25 -14.95
N VAL A 844 24.05 0.11 -13.93
CA VAL A 844 23.87 1.35 -13.15
C VAL A 844 24.72 2.44 -13.78
N HIS A 845 24.10 3.59 -13.99
CA HIS A 845 24.70 4.80 -14.54
C HIS A 845 24.47 5.98 -13.60
N GLU A 846 25.31 7.00 -13.73
CA GLU A 846 25.17 8.28 -13.03
C GLU A 846 25.12 9.44 -14.04
N ALA A 847 24.34 10.46 -13.72
CA ALA A 847 24.31 11.72 -14.47
C ALA A 847 24.33 12.90 -13.49
N LYS A 848 25.12 13.94 -13.81
CA LYS A 848 25.24 15.15 -13.00
C LYS A 848 24.37 16.29 -13.53
N ALA A 849 23.75 17.02 -12.60
CA ALA A 849 23.01 18.25 -12.86
C ALA A 849 23.80 19.45 -12.31
N GLU A 850 24.09 20.44 -13.15
CA GLU A 850 24.76 21.68 -12.74
C GLU A 850 23.79 22.62 -12.01
N SER A 851 22.55 22.72 -12.50
CA SER A 851 21.53 23.64 -11.98
C SER A 851 20.42 22.95 -11.20
N GLU A 852 19.54 22.14 -11.79
CA GLU A 852 18.45 21.50 -11.00
C GLU A 852 18.17 20.06 -11.48
N VAL A 853 17.85 19.18 -10.53
CA VAL A 853 17.16 17.92 -10.77
C VAL A 853 15.66 18.18 -10.62
N ILE A 854 14.87 17.81 -11.63
CA ILE A 854 13.43 18.06 -11.68
C ILE A 854 12.67 16.73 -11.76
N LEU A 855 11.86 16.44 -10.74
CA LEU A 855 11.01 15.26 -10.68
C LEU A 855 9.71 15.51 -11.45
N SER A 856 9.41 14.61 -12.37
CA SER A 856 8.17 14.57 -13.16
C SER A 856 7.62 13.14 -13.24
N GLY A 857 7.81 12.35 -12.18
CA GLY A 857 7.39 10.96 -12.06
C GLY A 857 5.89 10.77 -11.78
N GLY A 858 5.17 11.86 -11.50
CA GLY A 858 3.75 11.85 -11.15
C GLY A 858 3.51 11.55 -9.66
N ALA A 859 2.23 11.55 -9.28
CA ALA A 859 1.77 11.39 -7.89
C ALA A 859 2.20 10.09 -7.19
N ILE A 860 2.75 9.11 -7.92
CA ILE A 860 3.20 7.84 -7.35
C ILE A 860 4.72 7.79 -7.32
N ASN A 861 5.39 8.00 -8.46
CA ASN A 861 6.83 7.77 -8.55
C ASN A 861 7.69 8.93 -8.02
N SER A 862 7.18 10.17 -8.00
CA SER A 862 7.89 11.30 -7.39
C SER A 862 8.06 11.14 -5.87
N PRO A 863 7.01 10.92 -5.06
CA PRO A 863 7.19 10.67 -3.62
C PRO A 863 7.95 9.36 -3.37
N HIS A 864 7.76 8.33 -4.20
CA HIS A 864 8.51 7.07 -4.09
C HIS A 864 10.02 7.29 -4.22
N LEU A 865 10.47 8.06 -5.22
CA LEU A 865 11.89 8.34 -5.42
C LEU A 865 12.49 9.22 -4.32
N LEU A 866 11.72 10.20 -3.80
CA LEU A 866 12.15 11.00 -2.65
C LEU A 866 12.40 10.12 -1.43
N MET A 867 11.44 9.24 -1.10
CA MET A 867 11.57 8.31 0.01
C MET A 867 12.77 7.37 -0.16
N LEU A 868 12.96 6.77 -1.34
CA LEU A 868 14.15 5.95 -1.66
C LEU A 868 15.47 6.73 -1.54
N SER A 869 15.41 8.06 -1.65
CA SER A 869 16.56 8.95 -1.55
C SER A 869 16.75 9.53 -0.14
N GLY A 870 16.01 9.03 0.87
CA GLY A 870 16.16 9.42 2.27
C GLY A 870 15.41 10.71 2.67
N ILE A 871 14.43 11.13 1.86
CA ILE A 871 13.62 12.34 2.06
C ILE A 871 12.17 11.94 2.34
N GLY A 872 11.65 12.27 3.52
CA GLY A 872 10.27 11.95 3.89
C GLY A 872 10.05 11.94 5.41
N ASP A 873 9.03 11.21 5.85
CA ASP A 873 8.81 10.97 7.27
C ASP A 873 9.94 10.12 7.86
N VAL A 874 10.70 10.67 8.82
CA VAL A 874 11.96 10.09 9.29
C VAL A 874 11.72 8.75 9.97
N ASP A 875 10.71 8.70 10.84
CA ASP A 875 10.40 7.51 11.63
C ASP A 875 9.92 6.38 10.71
N TYR A 876 9.08 6.71 9.71
CA TYR A 876 8.66 5.75 8.70
C TYR A 876 9.83 5.24 7.83
N LEU A 877 10.67 6.14 7.30
CA LEU A 877 11.80 5.76 6.44
C LEU A 877 12.79 4.83 7.18
N ARG A 878 13.12 5.13 8.43
CA ARG A 878 13.96 4.27 9.26
C ARG A 878 13.30 2.91 9.50
N SER A 879 11.98 2.88 9.67
CA SER A 879 11.20 1.64 9.83
C SER A 879 11.19 0.72 8.61
N VAL A 880 11.57 1.21 7.42
CA VAL A 880 11.73 0.38 6.22
C VAL A 880 13.20 0.16 5.85
N GLY A 881 14.13 0.63 6.68
CA GLY A 881 15.57 0.45 6.52
C GLY A 881 16.22 1.46 5.56
N ILE A 882 15.61 2.63 5.38
CA ILE A 882 16.21 3.77 4.65
C ILE A 882 16.85 4.73 5.65
N ASP A 883 18.06 5.19 5.33
CA ASP A 883 18.70 6.28 6.08
C ASP A 883 18.00 7.61 5.77
N ALA A 884 17.24 8.10 6.75
CA ALA A 884 16.47 9.32 6.63
C ALA A 884 17.31 10.51 7.08
N TRP A 885 17.71 11.35 6.11
CA TRP A 885 18.58 12.51 6.36
C TRP A 885 17.86 13.84 6.21
N HIS A 886 16.66 13.85 5.60
CA HIS A 886 15.82 15.05 5.47
C HIS A 886 14.37 14.77 5.87
N HIS A 887 13.90 15.42 6.94
CA HIS A 887 12.51 15.29 7.37
C HIS A 887 11.59 16.13 6.50
N LEU A 888 10.66 15.47 5.83
CA LEU A 888 9.60 16.12 5.06
C LEU A 888 8.32 15.28 5.14
N PRO A 889 7.53 15.42 6.22
CA PRO A 889 6.47 14.47 6.58
C PRO A 889 5.30 14.46 5.59
N GLY A 890 5.20 15.46 4.70
CA GLY A 890 4.19 15.49 3.64
C GLY A 890 4.48 14.57 2.45
N VAL A 891 5.70 14.04 2.30
CA VAL A 891 6.07 13.18 1.16
C VAL A 891 5.23 11.90 1.16
N GLY A 892 4.48 11.69 0.08
CA GLY A 892 3.61 10.53 -0.09
C GLY A 892 2.25 10.67 0.61
N GLN A 893 2.03 11.70 1.43
CA GLN A 893 0.76 11.91 2.16
C GLN A 893 -0.25 12.69 1.30
N ASN A 894 -1.51 12.80 1.74
CA ASN A 894 -2.55 13.57 1.04
C ASN A 894 -2.80 13.09 -0.40
N LEU A 895 -2.71 11.77 -0.66
CA LEU A 895 -3.07 11.21 -1.97
C LEU A 895 -4.57 11.44 -2.22
N GLN A 896 -4.89 12.16 -3.29
CA GLN A 896 -6.27 12.39 -3.71
C GLN A 896 -6.46 11.83 -5.13
N ASP A 897 -7.62 11.22 -5.37
CA ASP A 897 -8.02 10.65 -6.66
C ASP A 897 -9.55 10.78 -6.82
N HIS A 898 -10.02 10.69 -8.05
CA HIS A 898 -11.44 10.62 -8.37
C HIS A 898 -11.89 9.16 -8.40
N LEU A 899 -12.82 8.79 -7.53
CA LEU A 899 -13.49 7.49 -7.57
C LEU A 899 -14.78 7.61 -8.38
N GLU A 900 -15.00 6.71 -9.33
CA GLU A 900 -16.21 6.67 -10.16
C GLU A 900 -16.91 5.31 -10.09
N VAL A 901 -18.21 5.31 -10.36
CA VAL A 901 -19.02 4.13 -10.62
C VAL A 901 -19.64 4.21 -12.01
N TYR A 902 -20.04 3.07 -12.56
CA TYR A 902 -20.67 2.99 -13.87
C TYR A 902 -22.16 2.73 -13.74
N VAL A 903 -22.98 3.73 -14.11
CA VAL A 903 -24.43 3.56 -14.22
C VAL A 903 -24.74 3.20 -15.67
N GLN A 904 -25.28 2.00 -15.89
CA GLN A 904 -25.39 1.36 -17.20
C GLN A 904 -26.85 1.08 -17.57
N GLN A 905 -27.21 1.39 -18.81
CA GLN A 905 -28.53 1.15 -19.38
C GLN A 905 -28.43 0.31 -20.65
N ALA A 906 -29.30 -0.70 -20.80
CA ALA A 906 -29.49 -1.34 -22.09
C ALA A 906 -29.95 -0.32 -23.14
N CYS A 907 -29.60 -0.51 -24.40
CA CYS A 907 -30.04 0.34 -25.49
C CYS A 907 -31.06 -0.41 -26.36
N LYS A 908 -32.26 0.16 -26.53
CA LYS A 908 -33.32 -0.36 -27.40
C LYS A 908 -32.92 -0.40 -28.88
N LYS A 909 -31.91 0.38 -29.28
CA LYS A 909 -31.47 0.52 -30.67
C LYS A 909 -30.07 -0.02 -30.91
N PRO A 910 -29.78 -0.62 -32.09
CA PRO A 910 -28.48 -1.20 -32.39
C PRO A 910 -27.46 -0.14 -32.86
N ILE A 911 -27.31 0.95 -32.11
CA ILE A 911 -26.50 2.12 -32.48
C ILE A 911 -25.26 2.32 -31.59
N THR A 912 -25.01 1.43 -30.63
CA THR A 912 -23.88 1.53 -29.70
C THR A 912 -22.61 0.89 -30.26
N LEU A 913 -21.49 1.05 -29.56
CA LEU A 913 -20.20 0.42 -29.91
C LEU A 913 -20.18 -1.10 -29.72
N TYR A 914 -21.29 -1.74 -29.34
CA TYR A 914 -21.39 -3.18 -29.17
C TYR A 914 -20.97 -3.99 -30.40
N LYS A 915 -21.09 -3.45 -31.62
CA LYS A 915 -20.60 -4.14 -32.84
C LYS A 915 -19.11 -3.90 -33.13
N ALA A 916 -18.46 -2.97 -32.43
CA ALA A 916 -17.03 -2.67 -32.55
C ALA A 916 -16.21 -3.56 -31.60
N GLN A 917 -16.33 -4.88 -31.77
CA GLN A 917 -15.63 -5.89 -30.97
C GLN A 917 -15.20 -7.08 -31.82
N TRP A 918 -14.25 -7.86 -31.33
CA TRP A 918 -13.71 -9.02 -32.05
C TRP A 918 -14.75 -10.10 -32.36
N LYS A 919 -15.89 -10.12 -31.65
CA LYS A 919 -17.07 -10.93 -32.02
C LYS A 919 -17.61 -10.61 -33.43
N TYR A 920 -17.36 -9.40 -33.94
CA TYR A 920 -17.74 -8.94 -35.28
C TYR A 920 -16.47 -8.51 -36.06
N PRO A 921 -15.63 -9.47 -36.48
CA PRO A 921 -14.30 -9.18 -37.01
C PRO A 921 -14.35 -8.34 -38.30
N HIS A 922 -15.36 -8.53 -39.16
CA HIS A 922 -15.56 -7.73 -40.37
C HIS A 922 -15.77 -6.23 -40.06
N MET A 923 -16.49 -5.91 -38.98
CA MET A 923 -16.67 -4.53 -38.51
C MET A 923 -15.36 -3.98 -37.95
N MET A 924 -14.69 -4.75 -37.08
CA MET A 924 -13.41 -4.35 -36.48
C MET A 924 -12.33 -4.06 -37.52
N VAL A 925 -12.17 -4.96 -38.49
CA VAL A 925 -11.22 -4.78 -39.59
C VAL A 925 -11.60 -3.56 -40.43
N GLY A 926 -12.88 -3.37 -40.74
CA GLY A 926 -13.35 -2.18 -41.46
C GLY A 926 -13.06 -0.86 -40.72
N ILE A 927 -13.29 -0.82 -39.40
CA ILE A 927 -12.98 0.33 -38.54
C ILE A 927 -11.47 0.61 -38.56
N GLY A 928 -10.65 -0.43 -38.38
CA GLY A 928 -9.18 -0.32 -38.41
C GLY A 928 -8.67 0.16 -39.76
N LEU A 929 -9.11 -0.44 -40.87
CA LEU A 929 -8.71 -0.04 -42.22
C LEU A 929 -9.09 1.40 -42.54
N LYS A 930 -10.29 1.84 -42.15
CA LYS A 930 -10.73 3.23 -42.37
C LYS A 930 -9.81 4.23 -41.66
N TRP A 931 -9.36 3.90 -40.44
CA TRP A 931 -8.39 4.74 -39.74
C TRP A 931 -6.99 4.66 -40.34
N ILE A 932 -6.52 3.46 -40.71
CA ILE A 932 -5.20 3.26 -41.33
C ILE A 932 -5.08 4.02 -42.66
N LEU A 933 -6.15 4.03 -43.46
CA LEU A 933 -6.14 4.68 -44.78
C LEU A 933 -6.46 6.17 -44.72
N PHE A 934 -7.39 6.60 -43.84
CA PHE A 934 -7.95 7.96 -43.88
C PHE A 934 -7.89 8.74 -42.57
N ARG A 935 -7.48 8.10 -41.46
CA ARG A 935 -7.52 8.66 -40.09
C ARG A 935 -8.90 9.19 -39.69
N GLN A 936 -9.94 8.46 -40.10
CA GLN A 936 -11.34 8.82 -39.89
C GLN A 936 -12.14 7.63 -39.32
N GLY A 937 -13.39 7.90 -38.95
CA GLY A 937 -14.33 6.89 -38.45
C GLY A 937 -14.22 6.65 -36.95
N TRP A 938 -14.81 5.55 -36.48
CA TRP A 938 -14.94 5.27 -35.03
C TRP A 938 -13.60 5.11 -34.33
N ALA A 939 -12.56 4.67 -35.02
CA ALA A 939 -11.22 4.56 -34.44
C ALA A 939 -10.53 5.92 -34.17
N ALA A 940 -11.04 7.02 -34.76
CA ALA A 940 -10.45 8.36 -34.68
C ALA A 940 -10.91 9.19 -33.47
N THR A 941 -11.70 8.62 -32.55
CA THR A 941 -12.21 9.25 -31.32
C THR A 941 -12.20 8.28 -30.14
N THR A 942 -12.32 8.76 -28.91
CA THR A 942 -12.56 7.93 -27.71
C THR A 942 -14.02 7.68 -27.40
N HIS A 943 -14.92 8.39 -28.09
CA HIS A 943 -16.36 8.35 -27.84
C HIS A 943 -16.81 8.93 -26.48
N LEU A 944 -15.96 9.66 -25.79
CA LEU A 944 -16.27 10.41 -24.55
C LEU A 944 -16.51 11.89 -24.85
N GLU A 945 -17.43 12.15 -25.78
CA GLU A 945 -17.59 13.46 -26.43
C GLU A 945 -18.59 14.39 -25.75
N SER A 946 -19.39 13.86 -24.83
CA SER A 946 -20.35 14.63 -24.04
C SER A 946 -20.36 14.16 -22.60
N GLY A 947 -20.84 15.02 -21.73
CA GLY A 947 -20.91 14.73 -20.30
C GLY A 947 -21.61 15.85 -19.56
N GLY A 948 -21.14 16.12 -18.36
CA GLY A 948 -21.59 17.27 -17.59
C GLY A 948 -20.93 17.38 -16.24
N PHE A 949 -21.09 18.54 -15.61
CA PHE A 949 -20.67 18.80 -14.24
C PHE A 949 -21.85 19.37 -13.49
N VAL A 950 -22.21 18.77 -12.35
CA VAL A 950 -23.33 19.29 -11.54
C VAL A 950 -22.97 19.27 -10.06
N ARG A 951 -23.79 19.97 -9.26
CA ARG A 951 -23.73 19.94 -7.80
C ARG A 951 -24.60 18.81 -7.27
N THR A 952 -24.13 18.09 -6.25
CA THR A 952 -24.94 17.07 -5.56
C THR A 952 -26.06 17.70 -4.71
N SER A 953 -25.85 18.91 -4.20
CA SER A 953 -26.85 19.66 -3.42
C SER A 953 -26.65 21.18 -3.54
N ALA A 954 -27.61 21.95 -3.02
CA ALA A 954 -27.56 23.41 -2.98
C ALA A 954 -26.42 23.96 -2.10
N HIS A 955 -25.96 23.20 -1.10
CA HIS A 955 -24.92 23.64 -0.17
C HIS A 955 -23.50 23.59 -0.76
N ILE A 956 -23.34 22.99 -1.95
CA ILE A 956 -22.06 22.92 -2.64
C ILE A 956 -21.87 24.21 -3.46
N SER A 957 -20.70 24.84 -3.34
CA SER A 957 -20.42 26.13 -3.98
C SER A 957 -20.30 26.07 -5.51
N HIS A 958 -19.85 24.95 -6.06
CA HIS A 958 -19.65 24.71 -7.50
C HIS A 958 -19.65 23.20 -7.81
N PRO A 959 -19.84 22.76 -9.06
CA PRO A 959 -20.04 21.34 -9.39
C PRO A 959 -19.03 20.40 -8.76
N ASN A 960 -19.48 19.37 -8.02
CA ASN A 960 -18.64 18.37 -7.35
C ASN A 960 -18.77 16.97 -7.93
N ILE A 961 -19.58 16.75 -8.96
CA ILE A 961 -19.62 15.48 -9.69
C ILE A 961 -19.43 15.71 -11.19
N GLN A 962 -18.75 14.76 -11.84
CA GLN A 962 -18.52 14.75 -13.28
C GLN A 962 -19.23 13.55 -13.90
N PHE A 963 -19.89 13.76 -15.02
CA PHE A 963 -20.48 12.72 -15.85
C PHE A 963 -19.65 12.55 -17.12
N HIS A 964 -19.18 11.34 -17.39
CA HIS A 964 -18.62 10.95 -18.69
C HIS A 964 -19.62 10.04 -19.42
N PHE A 965 -20.30 10.54 -20.45
CA PHE A 965 -21.27 9.73 -21.19
C PHE A 965 -20.57 8.91 -22.27
N LEU A 966 -20.85 7.61 -22.32
CA LEU A 966 -20.28 6.68 -23.31
C LEU A 966 -21.38 5.85 -23.97
N PRO A 967 -21.46 5.81 -25.33
CA PRO A 967 -22.36 4.92 -26.07
C PRO A 967 -21.86 3.46 -26.12
N SER A 968 -21.41 2.95 -24.97
CA SER A 968 -20.95 1.59 -24.71
C SER A 968 -20.97 1.32 -23.20
N THR A 969 -20.78 0.07 -22.80
CA THR A 969 -20.45 -0.29 -21.40
C THR A 969 -18.97 -0.62 -21.25
N ILE A 970 -18.44 -0.42 -20.05
CA ILE A 970 -17.09 -0.82 -19.65
C ILE A 970 -17.21 -1.83 -18.51
N HIS A 971 -16.50 -2.95 -18.64
CA HIS A 971 -16.42 -3.99 -17.63
C HIS A 971 -14.95 -4.32 -17.41
N ASP A 972 -14.53 -4.42 -16.15
CA ASP A 972 -13.15 -4.74 -15.75
C ASP A 972 -12.11 -3.88 -16.51
N HIS A 973 -12.25 -2.54 -16.43
CA HIS A 973 -11.39 -1.58 -17.13
C HIS A 973 -11.26 -1.82 -18.65
N GLY A 974 -12.30 -2.38 -19.27
CA GLY A 974 -12.34 -2.69 -20.70
C GLY A 974 -11.76 -4.05 -21.08
N ARG A 975 -11.37 -4.87 -20.10
CA ARG A 975 -10.87 -6.25 -20.29
C ARG A 975 -11.97 -7.27 -20.57
N GLN A 976 -13.22 -6.94 -20.21
CA GLN A 976 -14.38 -7.76 -20.48
C GLN A 976 -15.33 -7.07 -21.45
N MET A 977 -15.80 -7.81 -22.47
CA MET A 977 -16.69 -7.28 -23.48
C MET A 977 -18.16 -7.38 -23.03
N GLY A 978 -18.93 -6.33 -23.28
CA GLY A 978 -20.38 -6.36 -23.06
C GLY A 978 -21.08 -7.37 -23.97
N ASN A 979 -22.23 -7.89 -23.53
CA ASN A 979 -22.97 -8.92 -24.25
C ASN A 979 -24.17 -8.39 -25.08
N GLN A 980 -24.51 -7.10 -24.97
CA GLN A 980 -25.62 -6.47 -25.67
C GLN A 980 -25.37 -4.98 -25.98
N HIS A 981 -26.25 -4.38 -26.79
CA HIS A 981 -26.27 -2.93 -27.00
C HIS A 981 -26.63 -2.21 -25.70
N ALA A 982 -25.73 -1.36 -25.21
CA ALA A 982 -25.88 -0.60 -23.98
C ALA A 982 -25.06 0.71 -24.02
N PHE A 983 -25.43 1.66 -23.18
CA PHE A 983 -24.70 2.91 -22.94
C PHE A 983 -24.58 3.15 -21.43
N GLN A 984 -23.68 4.04 -21.03
CA GLN A 984 -23.44 4.30 -19.62
C GLN A 984 -23.03 5.74 -19.36
N VAL A 985 -23.02 6.10 -18.08
CA VAL A 985 -22.31 7.25 -17.57
C VAL A 985 -21.33 6.79 -16.50
N HIS A 986 -20.08 7.26 -16.58
CA HIS A 986 -19.14 7.17 -15.46
C HIS A 986 -19.33 8.41 -14.62
N VAL A 987 -19.53 8.22 -13.32
CA VAL A 987 -19.86 9.31 -12.40
C VAL A 987 -19.25 9.08 -11.04
N GLY A 988 -18.80 10.17 -10.41
CA GLY A 988 -18.36 10.15 -9.03
C GLY A 988 -18.01 11.54 -8.50
N PRO A 989 -17.72 11.65 -7.20
CA PRO A 989 -17.29 12.89 -6.57
C PRO A 989 -15.90 13.30 -7.05
N MET A 990 -15.74 14.59 -7.33
CA MET A 990 -14.49 15.20 -7.81
C MET A 990 -13.68 15.85 -6.69
N ARG A 991 -14.25 16.00 -5.49
CA ARG A 991 -13.58 16.61 -4.33
C ARG A 991 -13.87 15.83 -3.06
N ALA A 992 -13.73 14.50 -3.16
CA ALA A 992 -13.85 13.58 -2.04
C ALA A 992 -12.94 14.02 -0.89
N ARG A 993 -13.43 13.86 0.35
CA ARG A 993 -12.69 14.24 1.56
C ARG A 993 -11.68 13.19 1.98
N SER A 994 -11.93 11.92 1.63
CA SER A 994 -11.00 10.85 1.93
C SER A 994 -9.66 11.12 1.23
N SER A 995 -8.59 11.12 2.02
CA SER A 995 -7.22 11.25 1.54
C SER A 995 -6.42 10.01 1.92
N GLY A 996 -5.61 9.54 0.98
CA GLY A 996 -4.75 8.39 1.13
C GLY A 996 -3.27 8.72 1.27
N GLN A 997 -2.43 7.72 1.00
CA GLN A 997 -0.98 7.81 1.04
C GLN A 997 -0.26 6.88 0.04
N ILE A 998 0.98 7.23 -0.28
CA ILE A 998 1.97 6.45 -1.01
C ILE A 998 3.14 6.18 -0.06
N LEU A 999 3.47 4.91 0.14
CA LEU A 999 4.47 4.45 1.10
C LEU A 999 5.47 3.46 0.48
N LEU A 1000 6.61 3.24 1.12
CA LEU A 1000 7.59 2.26 0.68
C LEU A 1000 7.20 0.85 1.12
N SER A 1001 7.05 -0.08 0.18
CA SER A 1001 6.97 -1.51 0.53
C SER A 1001 8.33 -2.08 0.96
N SER A 1002 9.42 -1.46 0.51
CA SER A 1002 10.79 -1.96 0.64
C SER A 1002 11.80 -0.84 0.41
N ALA A 1003 13.00 -0.96 1.00
CA ALA A 1003 14.15 -0.11 0.67
C ALA A 1003 14.72 -0.36 -0.73
N SER A 1004 14.26 -1.41 -1.44
CA SER A 1004 14.70 -1.71 -2.79
C SER A 1004 13.80 -1.07 -3.84
N SER A 1005 14.41 -0.32 -4.75
CA SER A 1005 13.75 0.33 -5.90
C SER A 1005 13.15 -0.63 -6.92
N ASN A 1006 13.36 -1.94 -6.79
CA ASN A 1006 12.77 -2.94 -7.68
C ASN A 1006 11.30 -3.25 -7.33
N TYR A 1007 10.82 -2.83 -6.17
CA TYR A 1007 9.44 -3.07 -5.73
C TYR A 1007 8.57 -1.85 -5.99
N ALA A 1008 7.29 -2.09 -6.30
CA ALA A 1008 6.30 -1.03 -6.38
C ALA A 1008 6.04 -0.43 -4.99
N PRO A 1009 5.68 0.87 -4.91
CA PRO A 1009 5.26 1.47 -3.66
C PRO A 1009 3.93 0.85 -3.19
N MET A 1010 3.66 0.95 -1.89
CA MET A 1010 2.33 0.72 -1.34
C MET A 1010 1.44 1.91 -1.69
N ILE A 1011 0.28 1.62 -2.27
CA ILE A 1011 -0.66 2.63 -2.73
C ILE A 1011 -1.95 2.43 -1.95
N ASP A 1012 -2.31 3.39 -1.11
CA ASP A 1012 -3.54 3.35 -0.33
C ASP A 1012 -4.35 4.65 -0.50
N PRO A 1013 -5.29 4.69 -1.45
CA PRO A 1013 -6.15 5.86 -1.70
C PRO A 1013 -7.18 6.10 -0.61
N ASN A 1014 -7.46 5.10 0.23
CA ASN A 1014 -8.41 5.18 1.33
C ASN A 1014 -9.84 5.58 0.89
N TYR A 1015 -10.31 4.99 -0.21
CA TYR A 1015 -11.59 5.34 -0.84
C TYR A 1015 -12.79 5.13 0.08
N LEU A 1016 -13.78 6.03 0.00
CA LEU A 1016 -15.04 5.95 0.75
C LEU A 1016 -14.85 5.84 2.28
N ALA A 1017 -13.75 6.34 2.84
CA ALA A 1017 -13.57 6.37 4.29
C ALA A 1017 -14.61 7.30 4.96
N CYS A 1018 -14.90 8.44 4.33
CA CYS A 1018 -15.83 9.45 4.84
C CYS A 1018 -17.30 9.20 4.49
N GLU A 1019 -18.21 9.59 5.38
CA GLU A 1019 -19.66 9.54 5.10
C GLU A 1019 -20.05 10.49 3.97
N THR A 1020 -19.46 11.69 3.93
CA THR A 1020 -19.72 12.67 2.87
C THR A 1020 -19.41 12.12 1.47
N ASP A 1021 -18.37 11.30 1.35
CA ASP A 1021 -17.98 10.72 0.06
C ASP A 1021 -19.00 9.66 -0.40
N ARG A 1022 -19.57 8.91 0.57
CA ARG A 1022 -20.66 7.96 0.32
C ARG A 1022 -21.94 8.71 -0.06
N ASP A 1023 -22.28 9.78 0.65
CA ASP A 1023 -23.44 10.63 0.35
C ASP A 1023 -23.37 11.19 -1.08
N GLU A 1024 -22.23 11.77 -1.45
CA GLU A 1024 -22.01 12.32 -2.79
C GLU A 1024 -22.03 11.24 -3.87
N MET A 1025 -21.50 10.04 -3.59
CA MET A 1025 -21.57 8.90 -4.50
C MET A 1025 -23.02 8.41 -4.71
N ARG A 1026 -23.82 8.33 -3.65
CA ARG A 1026 -25.25 7.98 -3.77
C ARG A 1026 -26.02 9.04 -4.55
N ALA A 1027 -25.74 10.32 -4.30
CA ALA A 1027 -26.33 11.42 -5.05
C ALA A 1027 -25.95 11.32 -6.55
N ALA A 1028 -24.69 11.06 -6.87
CA ALA A 1028 -24.24 10.83 -8.24
C ALA A 1028 -25.05 9.74 -8.95
N ILE A 1029 -25.23 8.57 -8.32
CA ILE A 1029 -26.01 7.46 -8.90
C ILE A 1029 -27.48 7.87 -9.12
N ARG A 1030 -28.11 8.52 -8.13
CA ARG A 1030 -29.51 8.96 -8.21
C ARG A 1030 -29.72 9.99 -9.31
N LEU A 1031 -28.82 10.96 -9.44
CA LEU A 1031 -28.88 11.98 -10.49
C LEU A 1031 -28.65 11.38 -11.88
N SER A 1032 -27.78 10.36 -12.01
CA SER A 1032 -27.65 9.62 -13.27
C SER A 1032 -28.95 8.92 -13.68
N ARG A 1033 -29.63 8.25 -12.72
CA ARG A 1033 -30.93 7.62 -12.98
C ARG A 1033 -31.99 8.65 -13.37
N GLU A 1034 -32.02 9.80 -12.69
CA GLU A 1034 -32.93 10.89 -13.02
C GLU A 1034 -32.75 11.39 -14.46
N ILE A 1035 -31.50 11.55 -14.92
CA ILE A 1035 -31.20 11.98 -16.30
C ILE A 1035 -31.58 10.87 -17.30
N PHE A 1036 -31.25 9.61 -17.03
CA PHE A 1036 -31.63 8.50 -17.92
C PHE A 1036 -33.14 8.30 -18.05
N ALA A 1037 -33.90 8.67 -17.01
CA ALA A 1037 -35.37 8.64 -17.01
C ALA A 1037 -36.02 9.77 -17.83
N GLN A 1038 -35.26 10.78 -18.29
CA GLN A 1038 -35.83 11.89 -19.05
C GLN A 1038 -36.30 11.48 -20.46
N PRO A 1039 -37.39 12.07 -20.98
CA PRO A 1039 -38.02 11.67 -22.24
C PRO A 1039 -37.07 11.50 -23.43
N ALA A 1040 -36.06 12.37 -23.55
CA ALA A 1040 -35.08 12.34 -24.65
C ALA A 1040 -34.30 11.02 -24.72
N LEU A 1041 -33.99 10.40 -23.58
CA LEU A 1041 -33.34 9.09 -23.49
C LEU A 1041 -34.34 7.96 -23.29
N ALA A 1042 -35.26 8.10 -22.33
CA ALA A 1042 -36.18 7.06 -21.88
C ALA A 1042 -37.06 6.49 -23.01
N ASN A 1043 -37.68 7.38 -23.79
CA ASN A 1043 -38.69 6.99 -24.77
C ASN A 1043 -38.07 6.19 -25.94
N LYS A 1044 -36.92 6.65 -26.45
CA LYS A 1044 -36.36 6.18 -27.72
C LYS A 1044 -35.18 5.23 -27.57
N TYR A 1045 -34.40 5.33 -26.48
CA TYR A 1045 -33.09 4.69 -26.38
C TYR A 1045 -32.93 3.80 -25.14
N ALA A 1046 -33.35 4.23 -23.96
CA ALA A 1046 -33.14 3.49 -22.71
C ALA A 1046 -34.00 2.22 -22.64
N GLY A 1047 -33.34 1.07 -22.44
CA GLY A 1047 -33.94 -0.23 -22.09
C GLY A 1047 -33.95 -0.44 -20.58
N LYS A 1048 -33.73 -1.67 -20.10
CA LYS A 1048 -33.60 -2.02 -18.67
C LYS A 1048 -32.29 -1.46 -18.07
N GLU A 1049 -32.30 -1.06 -16.80
CA GLU A 1049 -31.06 -0.73 -16.08
C GLU A 1049 -30.21 -1.99 -15.86
N LEU A 1050 -28.91 -1.90 -16.15
CA LEU A 1050 -27.97 -3.03 -16.02
C LEU A 1050 -27.13 -2.94 -14.75
N ALA A 1051 -26.68 -1.75 -14.39
CA ALA A 1051 -25.91 -1.48 -13.18
C ALA A 1051 -26.23 -0.07 -12.67
N PRO A 1052 -26.42 0.15 -11.36
CA PRO A 1052 -26.49 -0.84 -10.28
C PRO A 1052 -27.57 -1.92 -10.44
N GLY A 1053 -28.64 -1.61 -11.17
CA GLY A 1053 -29.84 -2.45 -11.30
C GLY A 1053 -31.02 -1.83 -10.56
N GLU A 1054 -32.22 -2.00 -11.13
CA GLU A 1054 -33.47 -1.35 -10.69
C GLU A 1054 -33.87 -1.75 -9.24
N ASP A 1055 -33.35 -2.87 -8.75
CA ASP A 1055 -33.60 -3.43 -7.42
C ASP A 1055 -32.81 -2.74 -6.28
N LYS A 1056 -31.76 -1.97 -6.63
CA LYS A 1056 -30.90 -1.31 -5.66
C LYS A 1056 -31.34 0.14 -5.45
N MET A 1057 -32.10 0.38 -4.39
CA MET A 1057 -32.75 1.68 -4.12
C MET A 1057 -32.34 2.30 -2.78
N SER A 1058 -32.08 1.48 -1.76
CA SER A 1058 -31.69 1.97 -0.43
C SER A 1058 -30.26 2.50 -0.43
N ASP A 1059 -29.96 3.36 0.54
CA ASP A 1059 -28.60 3.88 0.72
C ASP A 1059 -27.57 2.76 0.89
N SER A 1060 -27.89 1.76 1.72
CA SER A 1060 -27.02 0.60 1.95
C SER A 1060 -26.74 -0.22 0.69
N GLN A 1061 -27.72 -0.37 -0.21
CA GLN A 1061 -27.55 -1.09 -1.48
C GLN A 1061 -26.68 -0.31 -2.47
N LEU A 1062 -26.80 1.02 -2.48
CA LEU A 1062 -25.98 1.89 -3.33
C LEU A 1062 -24.54 1.97 -2.82
N ASP A 1063 -24.35 2.06 -1.50
CA ASP A 1063 -23.03 1.98 -0.88
C ASP A 1063 -22.36 0.65 -1.20
N GLU A 1064 -23.07 -0.47 -1.06
CA GLU A 1064 -22.53 -1.79 -1.38
C GLU A 1064 -22.13 -1.92 -2.87
N PHE A 1065 -22.94 -1.35 -3.77
CA PHE A 1065 -22.58 -1.27 -5.17
C PHE A 1065 -21.30 -0.45 -5.39
N ALA A 1066 -21.18 0.72 -4.76
CA ALA A 1066 -19.99 1.56 -4.86
C ALA A 1066 -18.74 0.85 -4.30
N ARG A 1067 -18.85 0.15 -3.17
CA ARG A 1067 -17.74 -0.65 -2.60
C ARG A 1067 -17.28 -1.76 -3.53
N SER A 1068 -18.23 -2.48 -4.12
CA SER A 1068 -17.98 -3.65 -4.96
C SER A 1068 -17.47 -3.28 -6.37
N PHE A 1069 -17.92 -2.16 -6.94
CA PHE A 1069 -17.71 -1.84 -8.36
C PHE A 1069 -17.11 -0.45 -8.63
N GLY A 1070 -16.93 0.39 -7.61
CA GLY A 1070 -16.27 1.69 -7.78
C GLY A 1070 -14.81 1.49 -8.18
N ASP A 1071 -14.34 2.29 -9.14
CA ASP A 1071 -12.97 2.26 -9.64
C ASP A 1071 -12.39 3.67 -9.78
N SER A 1072 -11.06 3.76 -9.78
CA SER A 1072 -10.36 5.02 -10.01
C SER A 1072 -10.64 5.54 -11.42
N ALA A 1073 -10.93 6.83 -11.53
CA ALA A 1073 -10.93 7.58 -12.79
C ALA A 1073 -9.51 7.97 -13.25
N TYR A 1074 -8.49 7.46 -12.56
CA TYR A 1074 -7.08 7.54 -12.91
C TYR A 1074 -6.44 8.92 -12.75
N HIS A 1075 -6.83 9.64 -11.69
CA HIS A 1075 -6.43 11.00 -11.38
C HIS A 1075 -5.68 11.14 -10.02
N PRO A 1076 -4.70 10.27 -9.68
CA PRO A 1076 -3.96 10.42 -8.44
C PRO A 1076 -3.13 11.71 -8.46
N SER A 1077 -3.14 12.44 -7.34
CA SER A 1077 -2.53 13.75 -7.17
C SER A 1077 -2.12 14.03 -5.72
N CYS A 1078 -1.53 15.20 -5.48
CA CYS A 1078 -1.36 15.84 -4.17
C CYS A 1078 -0.32 15.26 -3.19
N THR A 1079 0.40 14.20 -3.59
CA THR A 1079 1.37 13.48 -2.75
C THR A 1079 2.68 14.19 -2.45
N CYS A 1080 2.92 15.34 -3.07
CA CYS A 1080 4.05 16.24 -2.82
C CYS A 1080 3.56 17.71 -2.79
N ARG A 1081 2.44 17.95 -2.11
CA ARG A 1081 1.68 19.21 -2.17
C ARG A 1081 2.53 20.48 -2.03
N MET A 1082 2.14 21.52 -2.77
CA MET A 1082 2.62 22.88 -2.55
C MET A 1082 2.04 23.47 -1.26
N GLY A 1083 2.80 24.35 -0.62
CA GLY A 1083 2.33 25.14 0.51
C GLY A 1083 3.45 25.85 1.26
N LYS A 1084 3.05 26.59 2.30
CA LYS A 1084 3.96 27.44 3.10
C LYS A 1084 4.60 26.74 4.29
N ASN A 1085 4.01 25.64 4.76
CA ASN A 1085 4.41 25.00 6.00
C ASN A 1085 4.88 23.55 5.77
N PRO A 1086 6.20 23.29 5.70
CA PRO A 1086 6.71 21.93 5.46
C PRO A 1086 6.47 20.95 6.62
N GLU A 1087 6.24 21.45 7.83
CA GLU A 1087 5.94 20.62 9.01
C GLU A 1087 4.45 20.24 9.10
N GLY A 1088 3.61 20.95 8.35
CA GLY A 1088 2.16 20.87 8.43
C GLY A 1088 1.60 21.27 9.80
N ARG A 1089 0.32 21.02 10.00
CA ARG A 1089 -0.32 21.03 11.32
C ARG A 1089 -0.61 19.60 11.76
N LYS A 1090 -0.77 19.41 13.07
CA LYS A 1090 -1.16 18.10 13.60
C LYS A 1090 -2.63 17.85 13.33
N ALA A 1091 -3.00 16.62 12.99
CA ALA A 1091 -4.38 16.24 12.76
C ALA A 1091 -5.19 16.28 14.07
N GLY A 1092 -6.26 17.06 14.10
CA GLY A 1092 -7.21 17.12 15.21
C GLY A 1092 -8.17 15.92 15.22
N SER A 1093 -9.01 15.84 16.26
CA SER A 1093 -10.12 14.87 16.33
C SER A 1093 -11.03 15.00 15.12
N ASP A 1094 -11.34 16.23 14.75
CA ASP A 1094 -12.28 16.55 13.68
C ASP A 1094 -11.74 16.14 12.32
N ASP A 1095 -10.44 16.32 12.07
CA ASP A 1095 -9.80 15.87 10.83
C ASP A 1095 -9.90 14.33 10.69
N LYS A 1096 -9.60 13.59 11.77
CA LYS A 1096 -9.67 12.12 11.76
C LYS A 1096 -11.10 11.60 11.52
N ILE A 1097 -12.11 12.28 12.08
CA ILE A 1097 -13.51 11.88 11.95
C ILE A 1097 -14.08 12.29 10.59
N HIS A 1098 -13.83 13.52 10.15
CA HIS A 1098 -14.55 14.13 9.03
C HIS A 1098 -13.81 14.09 7.69
N SER A 1099 -12.49 13.89 7.67
CA SER A 1099 -11.71 13.75 6.43
C SER A 1099 -11.21 12.32 6.20
N GLY A 1100 -11.51 11.40 7.12
CA GLY A 1100 -11.07 10.00 7.01
C GLY A 1100 -9.57 9.90 6.85
N TYR A 1101 -8.81 10.89 7.35
CA TYR A 1101 -7.38 11.03 7.09
C TYR A 1101 -6.61 9.76 7.50
N LEU A 1102 -5.69 9.36 6.62
CA LEU A 1102 -4.73 8.29 6.84
C LEU A 1102 -3.32 8.87 6.74
N GLY A 1103 -2.44 8.56 7.69
CA GLY A 1103 -1.04 9.01 7.65
C GLY A 1103 -0.37 9.17 9.01
N ASN A 1104 0.78 9.85 9.00
CA ASN A 1104 1.65 10.12 10.16
C ASN A 1104 1.14 11.22 11.12
N GLY A 1105 -0.14 11.60 11.03
CA GLY A 1105 -0.73 12.63 11.89
C GLY A 1105 -0.33 14.06 11.53
N ARG A 1106 0.39 14.28 10.43
CA ARG A 1106 0.68 15.61 9.87
C ARG A 1106 -0.19 15.84 8.64
N ILE A 1107 -1.00 16.88 8.71
CA ILE A 1107 -1.88 17.31 7.62
C ILE A 1107 -1.44 18.68 7.13
N GLU A 1108 -1.74 18.97 5.86
CA GLU A 1108 -1.32 20.21 5.18
C GLU A 1108 0.21 20.41 5.15
N ALA A 1109 1.00 19.37 5.44
CA ALA A 1109 2.46 19.40 5.36
C ALA A 1109 2.92 19.58 3.91
N ALA A 1110 3.55 20.72 3.63
CA ALA A 1110 4.03 21.05 2.31
C ALA A 1110 5.31 20.27 1.96
N VAL A 1111 5.40 19.77 0.74
CA VAL A 1111 6.64 19.18 0.21
C VAL A 1111 7.35 20.17 -0.70
N THR A 1112 6.57 20.97 -1.42
CA THR A 1112 7.09 21.99 -2.34
C THR A 1112 6.64 23.39 -1.97
N GLN A 1113 7.45 24.37 -2.33
CA GLN A 1113 7.10 25.79 -2.32
C GLN A 1113 6.23 26.15 -3.52
N SER A 1114 5.60 27.34 -3.54
CA SER A 1114 4.82 27.82 -4.70
C SER A 1114 5.63 27.96 -5.98
N ASN A 1115 6.96 28.06 -5.87
CA ASN A 1115 7.89 28.01 -6.98
C ASN A 1115 8.31 26.57 -7.34
N CYS A 1116 7.60 25.54 -6.88
CA CYS A 1116 7.85 24.11 -7.09
C CYS A 1116 9.14 23.51 -6.48
N LYS A 1117 9.99 24.31 -5.82
CA LYS A 1117 11.21 23.79 -5.18
C LYS A 1117 10.87 22.96 -3.95
N VAL A 1118 11.63 21.90 -3.70
CA VAL A 1118 11.47 21.06 -2.51
C VAL A 1118 11.94 21.81 -1.28
N TRP A 1119 11.15 21.78 -0.21
CA TRP A 1119 11.50 22.45 1.04
C TRP A 1119 12.81 21.92 1.63
N GLY A 1120 13.74 22.83 1.94
CA GLY A 1120 15.01 22.53 2.60
C GLY A 1120 16.08 21.88 1.71
N ILE A 1121 15.80 21.68 0.41
CA ILE A 1121 16.73 21.05 -0.53
C ILE A 1121 17.00 21.97 -1.71
N ASP A 1122 18.27 22.33 -1.88
CA ASP A 1122 18.73 23.13 -3.01
C ASP A 1122 18.75 22.28 -4.28
N ASN A 1123 18.51 22.92 -5.42
CA ASN A 1123 18.53 22.31 -6.75
C ASN A 1123 17.56 21.15 -6.99
N LEU A 1124 16.55 20.98 -6.14
CA LEU A 1124 15.54 19.96 -6.32
C LEU A 1124 14.16 20.59 -6.50
N ARG A 1125 13.48 20.18 -7.57
CA ARG A 1125 12.14 20.66 -7.91
C ARG A 1125 11.24 19.48 -8.26
N ILE A 1126 9.94 19.61 -8.00
CA ILE A 1126 8.94 18.64 -8.46
C ILE A 1126 7.93 19.37 -9.31
N VAL A 1127 7.64 18.84 -10.50
CA VAL A 1127 6.67 19.41 -11.43
C VAL A 1127 5.90 18.24 -12.06
N ASP A 1128 4.77 17.90 -11.43
CA ASP A 1128 3.79 16.93 -11.91
C ASP A 1128 2.50 17.01 -11.06
N ALA A 1129 1.59 16.04 -11.16
CA ALA A 1129 0.33 16.03 -10.40
C ALA A 1129 0.50 15.94 -8.87
N SER A 1130 1.66 15.50 -8.37
CA SER A 1130 1.93 15.39 -6.93
C SER A 1130 1.91 16.74 -6.22
N ILE A 1131 2.24 17.84 -6.91
CA ILE A 1131 2.39 19.16 -6.25
C ILE A 1131 1.07 19.90 -6.02
N MET A 1132 -0.04 19.40 -6.57
CA MET A 1132 -1.35 19.99 -6.34
C MET A 1132 -1.64 20.06 -4.82
N PRO A 1133 -2.02 21.21 -4.25
CA PRO A 1133 -2.44 21.28 -2.85
C PRO A 1133 -3.65 20.38 -2.54
N SER A 1134 -4.63 20.41 -3.46
CA SER A 1134 -5.87 19.64 -3.46
C SER A 1134 -6.26 19.30 -4.90
N ILE A 1135 -7.00 18.22 -5.13
CA ILE A 1135 -7.40 17.80 -6.48
C ILE A 1135 -8.40 18.80 -7.10
N VAL A 1136 -8.32 19.03 -8.41
CA VAL A 1136 -9.23 19.93 -9.15
C VAL A 1136 -10.41 19.17 -9.75
N SER A 1137 -11.49 19.88 -10.03
CA SER A 1137 -12.77 19.33 -10.48
C SER A 1137 -12.79 18.94 -11.96
N GLY A 1138 -12.01 17.92 -12.30
CA GLY A 1138 -11.93 17.35 -13.64
C GLY A 1138 -10.67 16.55 -13.92
N ASN A 1139 -10.49 16.11 -15.16
CA ASN A 1139 -9.33 15.30 -15.54
C ASN A 1139 -8.00 16.08 -15.40
N LEU A 1140 -6.94 15.43 -14.93
CA LEU A 1140 -5.73 16.14 -14.49
C LEU A 1140 -4.70 16.46 -15.57
N ASN A 1141 -4.85 15.97 -16.80
CA ASN A 1141 -3.81 16.15 -17.82
C ASN A 1141 -3.60 17.62 -18.21
N ALA A 1142 -4.68 18.40 -18.41
CA ALA A 1142 -4.55 19.81 -18.75
C ALA A 1142 -4.01 20.65 -17.57
N PRO A 1143 -4.48 20.48 -16.32
CA PRO A 1143 -3.87 21.09 -15.14
C PRO A 1143 -2.37 20.82 -15.04
N VAL A 1144 -1.91 19.58 -15.26
CA VAL A 1144 -0.49 19.22 -15.18
C VAL A 1144 0.34 19.90 -16.26
N ILE A 1145 -0.17 19.98 -17.50
CA ILE A 1145 0.51 20.70 -18.59
C ILE A 1145 0.59 22.20 -18.29
N MET A 1146 -0.48 22.79 -17.76
CA MET A 1146 -0.52 24.19 -17.32
C MET A 1146 0.52 24.46 -16.22
N MET A 1147 0.58 23.60 -15.19
CA MET A 1147 1.58 23.73 -14.13
C MET A 1147 3.01 23.65 -14.68
N ALA A 1148 3.26 22.75 -15.64
CA ALA A 1148 4.58 22.60 -16.24
C ALA A 1148 5.00 23.80 -17.11
N GLU A 1149 4.06 24.39 -17.88
CA GLU A 1149 4.32 25.62 -18.65
C GLU A 1149 4.71 26.79 -17.74
N LYS A 1150 4.01 26.93 -16.62
CA LYS A 1150 4.29 27.97 -15.64
C LYS A 1150 5.58 27.73 -14.87
N ALA A 1151 5.82 26.50 -14.44
CA ALA A 1151 7.06 26.11 -13.78
C ALA A 1151 8.28 26.33 -14.70
N ALA A 1152 8.16 26.06 -16.01
CA ALA A 1152 9.22 26.35 -16.97
C ALA A 1152 9.56 27.85 -17.01
N ASP A 1153 8.56 28.73 -17.04
CA ASP A 1153 8.79 30.19 -17.00
C ASP A 1153 9.43 30.63 -15.68
N MET A 1154 9.07 30.02 -14.55
CA MET A 1154 9.72 30.27 -13.25
C MET A 1154 11.21 29.86 -13.26
N ILE A 1155 11.53 28.70 -13.84
CA ILE A 1155 12.92 28.21 -13.96
C ILE A 1155 13.74 29.13 -14.86
N ILE A 1156 13.21 29.46 -16.05
CA ILE A 1156 13.86 30.38 -17.00
C ILE A 1156 14.08 31.75 -16.36
N SER A 1157 13.09 32.26 -15.63
CA SER A 1157 13.20 33.55 -14.92
C SER A 1157 14.31 33.54 -13.87
N SER A 1158 14.43 32.44 -13.12
CA SER A 1158 15.46 32.26 -12.10
C SER A 1158 16.87 32.14 -12.70
N ARG A 1159 16.99 31.41 -13.82
CA ARG A 1159 18.23 31.20 -14.57
C ARG A 1159 18.73 32.51 -15.20
N ASP A 1160 17.85 33.18 -15.95
CA ASP A 1160 18.21 34.35 -16.78
C ASP A 1160 18.12 35.68 -16.02
N LYS A 1161 17.63 35.67 -14.76
CA LYS A 1161 17.38 36.88 -13.95
C LYS A 1161 16.43 37.89 -14.63
N ILE A 1162 15.57 37.41 -15.54
CA ILE A 1162 14.58 38.20 -16.27
C ILE A 1162 13.24 37.49 -16.17
N SER A 1163 12.21 38.15 -15.61
CA SER A 1163 10.88 37.53 -15.51
C SER A 1163 10.28 37.28 -16.90
N VAL A 1164 9.93 36.02 -17.15
CA VAL A 1164 9.15 35.54 -18.31
C VAL A 1164 7.78 34.99 -17.88
N VAL A 1165 7.46 35.03 -16.59
CA VAL A 1165 6.17 34.60 -16.05
C VAL A 1165 5.06 35.49 -16.60
N LEU A 1166 3.97 34.88 -17.08
CA LEU A 1166 2.82 35.61 -17.61
C LEU A 1166 2.07 36.32 -16.48
N PRO A 1167 1.59 37.56 -16.69
CA PRO A 1167 0.79 38.27 -15.71
C PRO A 1167 -0.58 37.58 -15.52
N ALA A 1168 -1.15 37.75 -14.32
CA ALA A 1168 -2.50 37.28 -14.03
C ALA A 1168 -3.53 37.93 -14.97
N ASP A 1169 -4.53 37.16 -15.40
CA ASP A 1169 -5.67 37.67 -16.13
C ASP A 1169 -6.73 38.20 -15.15
N LEU A 1170 -6.72 39.50 -14.88
CA LEU A 1170 -7.67 40.14 -13.97
C LEU A 1170 -9.12 40.13 -14.50
N ASN A 1171 -9.33 39.81 -15.77
CA ASN A 1171 -10.66 39.64 -16.36
C ASN A 1171 -11.13 38.19 -16.29
N ALA A 1172 -10.36 37.27 -15.67
CA ALA A 1172 -10.78 35.89 -15.50
C ALA A 1172 -12.10 35.83 -14.72
N SER A 1173 -13.14 35.36 -15.38
CA SER A 1173 -14.50 35.26 -14.83
C SER A 1173 -15.02 33.84 -15.01
N TYR A 1174 -15.93 33.47 -14.14
CA TYR A 1174 -16.62 32.18 -14.19
C TYR A 1174 -18.08 32.39 -13.83
N TRP A 1175 -18.91 31.52 -14.37
CA TRP A 1175 -20.34 31.52 -14.20
C TRP A 1175 -20.74 31.20 -12.76
N LYS A 1176 -21.84 31.79 -12.30
CA LYS A 1176 -22.47 31.50 -11.02
C LYS A 1176 -23.93 31.11 -11.25
N PRO A 1177 -24.46 30.14 -10.49
CA PRO A 1177 -25.87 29.76 -10.58
C PRO A 1177 -26.78 30.94 -10.30
N LYS A 1178 -27.89 31.01 -11.04
CA LYS A 1178 -28.90 32.06 -10.84
C LYS A 1178 -29.56 31.91 -9.47
N TYR A 1179 -29.75 30.68 -9.02
CA TYR A 1179 -30.30 30.36 -7.71
C TYR A 1179 -29.28 29.54 -6.90
N PRO A 1180 -28.34 30.18 -6.17
CA PRO A 1180 -27.28 29.47 -5.45
C PRO A 1180 -27.83 28.52 -4.39
N ASP A 1181 -28.96 28.86 -3.74
CA ASP A 1181 -29.65 28.04 -2.74
C ASP A 1181 -30.45 26.86 -3.35
N LYS A 1182 -30.35 26.64 -4.67
CA LYS A 1182 -30.91 25.48 -5.36
C LYS A 1182 -29.78 24.64 -5.96
N GLN A 1183 -30.03 23.34 -6.07
CA GLN A 1183 -29.08 22.41 -6.68
C GLN A 1183 -28.97 22.59 -8.20
N ARG A 1184 -30.01 23.11 -8.87
CA ARG A 1184 -30.02 23.44 -10.29
C ARG A 1184 -30.97 24.61 -10.57
N ASP A 1185 -30.75 25.32 -11.68
CA ASP A 1185 -31.53 26.53 -12.04
C ASP A 1185 -32.87 26.21 -12.70
N GLY A 1186 -32.98 25.09 -13.42
CA GLY A 1186 -34.18 24.65 -14.12
C GLY A 1186 -35.08 23.75 -13.26
N ILE A 1187 -36.31 23.52 -13.74
CA ILE A 1187 -37.25 22.58 -13.13
C ILE A 1187 -37.20 21.27 -13.94
N PRO A 1188 -36.96 20.11 -13.31
CA PRO A 1188 -36.99 18.83 -14.02
C PRO A 1188 -38.37 18.58 -14.63
N PHE A 1189 -38.40 18.01 -15.84
CA PHE A 1189 -39.63 17.47 -16.39
C PHE A 1189 -40.08 16.30 -15.49
N THR A 1190 -41.20 16.49 -14.82
CA THR A 1190 -41.88 15.44 -14.07
C THR A 1190 -42.95 14.86 -14.96
N SER A 1191 -42.91 13.54 -15.20
CA SER A 1191 -43.96 12.85 -15.96
C SER A 1191 -45.24 12.79 -15.12
N CYS A 1192 -45.99 13.89 -15.09
CA CYS A 1192 -47.43 13.89 -14.86
C CYS A 1192 -48.09 14.30 -16.18
N GLN A 1193 -48.26 13.31 -17.07
CA GLN A 1193 -49.35 13.20 -18.04
C GLN A 1193 -49.37 11.79 -18.62
#